data_AF-D3DK38-F1
#
_entry.id   AF-D3DK38-F1
#
_cell.length_a   1.000
_cell.length_b   1.000
_cell.length_c   1.000
_cell.angle_alpha   90.00
_cell.angle_beta   90.00
_cell.angle_gamma   90.00
#
_symmetry.space_group_name_H-M   'P 1'
#
loop_
_entity.id
_entity.type
_entity.pdbx_description
1 polymer ?
#
loop_
_entity_poly.entity_id
_entity_poly.type
_entity_poly.pdbx_seq_one_letter_code
_entity_poly.pdbx_strand_id
1 'polypeptide(L)'
;MIGGSFYERKSYSTCYMCACRCGIEVYVRNNKVTYIKGNDEHPTNRGVLCAKGSSGIMKEYSPARLKKPLLRVGPRGSGQFVEIEWEEAFRIATQWLEEARKKGPYKIAFFTGRDQMQAINSWFASQLGTINWAAHGGFCSVNIAASGLYSIGGSFWEFGEADFEHTKYFMLIGVAEDHSSNPFKLGIQEMKRKGGKFVVVNPVRWGYGAVADEWVPIKPGTDGAFFMGIMHALFKYNLINWEFLKEYTNAPWLVIQAPGTSKDGLFYRNEEGKPMVFDKKSNSFKSADRIVPEDLDPAFIGEFTTPEGYKVRPAFDIFAERLVKDYEPEKVEKITGIPAKDIERIAKEMGSIALYHPIELPIEWTDVWGRRHKKVIGRPVSFHVMRGVASHTNGFQTARAIFLLMMLLGVVDVPGGFLNKPPYPKHIEDLPKPYKISKPDEIKYGEVYPGPHLGYPQNPDDLLVDQKGNPIRIDWAYSWWFPLTAHGCIQNVIPAAYQQNPYGIEVLMIYMANMAWNSSQNIPYILKALTATDPSGNYIIPRIITIDAFYSEQVAYSDLVLPDATYLEQWFALSLLDRPPSAVDGPVDALRHPIVDPVANGYDVKGWGDVMVEIGSRLKLPGFVNEDGTRKYKDFKDFLINWQVKPGVGALAGWRGKNGDKHFVGEPNPNQLEMYIKNKGFFYYKLPEHMRYYRHVNKDYQEWAVSVGFIKKVAPITFNFYLETLQTFRLAGQGLWEGKNQPPNDPVLRDRLVKYFDPLPFWYPPFEEEVSGEEYPLYAFTQRPQWMYHSWDSQNAWLRQISSRNYLYMNPKTAQKLGIKHLDWVWVESRVGKVKCQAFLTNTTEPNSVWTWNAIGKMKGTWGLKPEAEEGHEGFLLNHVVPHSININGREVYYGDPITGHLAWFDTKVKVYKAEDQTPETYPQFEVEPLDYIKERWVPVLRYKP
;
A
#
# COMPACT_ATOMS: atom_id res chain seq x y z
N MET A 1 -52.13 -0.16 8.03
CA MET A 1 -51.70 1.09 7.36
C MET A 1 -50.28 1.43 7.81
N ILE A 2 -49.28 1.18 6.96
CA ILE A 2 -47.87 1.52 7.22
C ILE A 2 -47.61 2.86 6.52
N GLY A 3 -48.08 3.95 7.12
CA GLY A 3 -48.07 5.30 6.54
C GLY A 3 -47.01 6.23 7.13
N GLY A 4 -45.83 5.71 7.49
CA GLY A 4 -44.72 6.51 8.01
C GLY A 4 -43.47 6.38 7.15
N SER A 5 -42.70 7.46 7.01
CA SER A 5 -41.38 7.43 6.37
C SER A 5 -40.47 6.36 7.02
N PHE A 6 -39.68 5.64 6.23
CA PHE A 6 -38.73 4.64 6.75
C PHE A 6 -37.55 5.28 7.50
N TYR A 7 -37.39 6.60 7.41
CA TYR A 7 -36.37 7.41 8.06
C TYR A 7 -36.92 8.76 8.56
N GLU A 8 -36.26 9.37 9.53
CA GLU A 8 -36.56 10.73 10.03
C GLU A 8 -35.52 11.77 9.55
N ARG A 9 -34.28 11.33 9.31
CA ARG A 9 -33.17 12.18 8.87
C ARG A 9 -32.36 11.51 7.78
N LYS A 10 -31.90 12.30 6.82
CA LYS A 10 -30.88 11.93 5.83
C LYS A 10 -29.60 12.70 6.12
N SER A 11 -28.46 12.02 6.04
CA SER A 11 -27.12 12.59 6.19
C SER A 11 -26.18 12.07 5.10
N TYR A 12 -25.06 12.75 4.90
CA TYR A 12 -24.04 12.34 3.93
C TYR A 12 -22.73 12.06 4.64
N SER A 13 -21.99 11.05 4.19
CA SER A 13 -20.68 10.71 4.73
C SER A 13 -19.86 10.00 3.67
N THR A 14 -18.71 9.45 4.06
CA THR A 14 -17.86 8.64 3.19
C THR A 14 -17.75 7.22 3.73
N CYS A 15 -18.01 6.24 2.88
CA CYS A 15 -17.90 4.82 3.19
C CYS A 15 -16.52 4.47 3.74
N TYR A 16 -16.46 3.61 4.77
CA TYR A 16 -15.21 3.06 5.32
C TYR A 16 -15.15 1.53 5.26
N MET A 17 -15.88 0.93 4.34
CA MET A 17 -15.90 -0.53 4.14
C MET A 17 -14.74 -1.03 3.27
N CYS A 18 -14.00 -0.13 2.61
CA CYS A 18 -12.75 -0.43 1.90
C CYS A 18 -11.97 0.87 1.66
N ALA A 19 -10.88 0.81 0.89
CA ALA A 19 -10.07 1.97 0.56
C ALA A 19 -10.60 2.85 -0.59
N CYS A 20 -11.74 2.50 -1.22
CA CYS A 20 -12.31 3.29 -2.33
C CYS A 20 -12.97 4.61 -1.87
N ARG A 21 -13.39 4.70 -0.59
CA ARG A 21 -13.93 5.94 0.01
C ARG A 21 -15.09 6.54 -0.79
N CYS A 22 -16.04 5.69 -1.19
CA CYS A 22 -17.22 6.14 -1.92
C CYS A 22 -18.06 7.08 -1.06
N GLY A 23 -18.57 8.17 -1.63
CA GLY A 23 -19.57 9.01 -0.97
C GLY A 23 -20.87 8.22 -0.76
N ILE A 24 -21.50 8.41 0.40
CA ILE A 24 -22.72 7.69 0.80
C ILE A 24 -23.78 8.64 1.36
N GLU A 25 -25.03 8.23 1.19
CA GLU A 25 -26.20 8.77 1.88
C GLU A 25 -26.62 7.79 2.97
N VAL A 26 -26.85 8.31 4.18
CA VAL A 26 -27.21 7.53 5.36
C VAL A 26 -28.56 7.99 5.87
N TYR A 27 -29.48 7.04 6.04
CA TYR A 27 -30.85 7.27 6.47
C TYR A 27 -31.00 6.81 7.91
N VAL A 28 -31.50 7.69 8.78
CA VAL A 28 -31.54 7.46 10.24
C VAL A 28 -32.98 7.57 10.74
N ARG A 29 -33.33 6.72 11.72
CA ARG A 29 -34.57 6.80 12.51
C ARG A 29 -34.28 6.35 13.93
N ASN A 30 -34.78 7.06 14.94
CA ASN A 30 -34.57 6.72 16.36
C ASN A 30 -33.07 6.55 16.69
N ASN A 31 -32.23 7.44 16.17
CA ASN A 31 -30.76 7.37 16.31
C ASN A 31 -30.12 6.06 15.81
N LYS A 32 -30.78 5.38 14.88
CA LYS A 32 -30.36 4.11 14.28
C LYS A 32 -30.32 4.22 12.76
N VAL A 33 -29.25 3.71 12.15
CA VAL A 33 -29.09 3.66 10.69
C VAL A 33 -30.09 2.65 10.12
N THR A 34 -30.91 3.08 9.17
CA THR A 34 -31.95 2.23 8.56
C THR A 34 -31.59 1.82 7.13
N TYR A 35 -30.83 2.64 6.41
CA TYR A 35 -30.45 2.38 5.03
C TYR A 35 -29.21 3.20 4.62
N ILE A 36 -28.42 2.65 3.69
CA ILE A 36 -27.25 3.30 3.09
C ILE A 36 -27.31 3.14 1.57
N LYS A 37 -27.18 4.23 0.81
CA LYS A 37 -26.94 4.19 -0.65
C LYS A 37 -25.74 5.04 -1.04
N GLY A 38 -25.26 4.92 -2.28
CA GLY A 38 -24.20 5.78 -2.79
C GLY A 38 -24.68 7.22 -3.00
N ASN A 39 -23.77 8.19 -2.84
CA ASN A 39 -24.01 9.60 -3.17
C ASN A 39 -23.84 9.80 -4.69
N ASP A 40 -24.90 10.27 -5.34
CA ASP A 40 -24.98 10.46 -6.80
C ASP A 40 -24.01 11.55 -7.31
N GLU A 41 -23.62 12.50 -6.46
CA GLU A 41 -22.75 13.64 -6.80
C GLU A 41 -21.27 13.41 -6.47
N HIS A 42 -20.94 12.33 -5.76
CA HIS A 42 -19.55 12.09 -5.37
C HIS A 42 -18.73 11.61 -6.59
N PRO A 43 -17.58 12.27 -6.92
CA PRO A 43 -16.89 12.08 -8.19
C PRO A 43 -16.39 10.65 -8.42
N THR A 44 -16.00 9.96 -7.35
CA THR A 44 -15.46 8.60 -7.41
C THR A 44 -16.49 7.52 -7.77
N ASN A 45 -17.70 7.58 -7.23
CA ASN A 45 -18.65 6.47 -7.31
C ASN A 45 -19.97 6.79 -8.00
N ARG A 46 -20.33 8.08 -8.15
CA ARG A 46 -21.50 8.51 -8.96
C ARG A 46 -22.77 7.70 -8.65
N GLY A 47 -23.07 7.53 -7.35
CA GLY A 47 -24.24 6.78 -6.86
C GLY A 47 -24.04 5.27 -6.69
N VAL A 48 -23.05 4.66 -7.34
CA VAL A 48 -22.80 3.21 -7.23
C VAL A 48 -22.24 2.85 -5.86
N LEU A 49 -22.78 1.81 -5.24
CA LEU A 49 -22.30 1.27 -3.96
C LEU A 49 -22.15 -0.25 -4.05
N CYS A 50 -21.04 -0.79 -3.55
CA CYS A 50 -20.81 -2.24 -3.57
C CYS A 50 -21.56 -2.95 -2.43
N ALA A 51 -21.58 -4.29 -2.43
CA ALA A 51 -22.16 -5.10 -1.36
C ALA A 51 -21.62 -4.71 0.02
N LYS A 52 -20.29 -4.52 0.13
CA LYS A 52 -19.65 -4.05 1.36
C LYS A 52 -20.23 -2.72 1.83
N GLY A 53 -20.23 -1.71 0.97
CA GLY A 53 -20.77 -0.38 1.29
C GLY A 53 -22.24 -0.43 1.72
N SER A 54 -23.07 -1.18 0.98
CA SER A 54 -24.50 -1.32 1.26
C SER A 54 -24.76 -2.05 2.59
N SER A 55 -23.88 -2.98 2.95
CA SER A 55 -23.91 -3.69 4.23
C SER A 55 -23.30 -2.92 5.40
N GLY A 56 -22.86 -1.67 5.21
CA GLY A 56 -22.20 -0.87 6.23
C GLY A 56 -23.02 -0.69 7.51
N ILE A 57 -24.35 -0.74 7.41
CA ILE A 57 -25.31 -0.77 8.53
C ILE A 57 -25.04 -1.91 9.52
N MET A 58 -24.63 -3.09 9.02
CA MET A 58 -24.38 -4.25 9.88
C MET A 58 -23.08 -4.12 10.67
N LYS A 59 -22.20 -3.16 10.35
CA LYS A 59 -21.10 -2.82 11.26
C LYS A 59 -21.60 -2.12 12.52
N GLU A 60 -22.61 -1.27 12.40
CA GLU A 60 -23.22 -0.57 13.55
C GLU A 60 -23.90 -1.56 14.50
N TYR A 61 -24.50 -2.62 13.94
CA TYR A 61 -25.25 -3.65 14.67
C TYR A 61 -24.46 -4.93 14.91
N SER A 62 -23.14 -4.86 14.78
CA SER A 62 -22.28 -6.01 15.00
C SER A 62 -22.39 -6.54 16.44
N PRO A 63 -22.52 -7.86 16.64
CA PRO A 63 -22.41 -8.47 17.96
C PRO A 63 -20.98 -8.37 18.53
N ALA A 64 -19.98 -8.20 17.66
CA ALA A 64 -18.57 -8.09 18.04
C ALA A 64 -18.19 -6.71 18.62
N ARG A 65 -19.11 -5.75 18.58
CA ARG A 65 -18.80 -4.35 18.85
C ARG A 65 -18.47 -4.15 20.33
N LEU A 66 -17.32 -3.55 20.58
CA LEU A 66 -16.87 -3.19 21.92
C LEU A 66 -17.76 -2.06 22.47
N LYS A 67 -18.07 -2.11 23.77
CA LYS A 67 -18.95 -1.12 24.41
C LYS A 67 -18.27 -0.16 25.36
N LYS A 68 -17.13 -0.56 25.93
CA LYS A 68 -16.49 0.12 27.05
C LYS A 68 -15.00 -0.26 27.10
N PRO A 69 -14.11 0.57 27.65
CA PRO A 69 -12.71 0.21 27.84
C PRO A 69 -12.54 -1.10 28.60
N LEU A 70 -11.54 -1.90 28.20
CA LEU A 70 -11.26 -3.20 28.78
C LEU A 70 -9.83 -3.26 29.34
N LEU A 71 -9.69 -3.85 30.53
CA LEU A 71 -8.40 -4.15 31.16
C LEU A 71 -8.25 -5.66 31.31
N ARG A 72 -7.12 -6.20 30.84
CA ARG A 72 -6.82 -7.63 30.95
C ARG A 72 -6.64 -8.02 32.42
N VAL A 73 -7.26 -9.13 32.82
CA VAL A 73 -7.11 -9.71 34.18
C VAL A 73 -6.57 -11.14 34.19
N GLY A 74 -6.61 -11.85 33.06
CA GLY A 74 -6.02 -13.17 32.88
C GLY A 74 -4.74 -13.17 32.04
N PRO A 75 -4.14 -14.33 31.74
CA PRO A 75 -3.00 -14.41 30.82
C PRO A 75 -3.33 -13.83 29.44
N ARG A 76 -2.36 -13.16 28.79
CA ARG A 76 -2.52 -12.66 27.42
C ARG A 76 -2.88 -13.81 26.47
N GLY A 77 -3.88 -13.61 25.61
CA GLY A 77 -4.45 -14.67 24.76
C GLY A 77 -5.56 -15.48 25.41
N SER A 78 -5.93 -15.26 26.67
CA SER A 78 -7.09 -15.94 27.30
C SER A 78 -8.45 -15.32 26.97
N GLY A 79 -8.46 -14.04 26.58
CA GLY A 79 -9.70 -13.27 26.40
C GLY A 79 -10.32 -12.75 27.71
N GLN A 80 -9.66 -12.91 28.86
CA GLN A 80 -10.19 -12.49 30.17
C GLN A 80 -9.95 -11.00 30.45
N PHE A 81 -11.03 -10.22 30.43
CA PHE A 81 -11.05 -8.79 30.67
C PHE A 81 -12.09 -8.39 31.72
N VAL A 82 -11.87 -7.25 32.36
CA VAL A 82 -12.91 -6.49 33.07
C VAL A 82 -13.19 -5.19 32.34
N GLU A 83 -14.46 -4.75 32.33
CA GLU A 83 -14.83 -3.43 31.85
C GLU A 83 -14.41 -2.36 32.87
N ILE A 84 -13.76 -1.28 32.41
CA ILE A 84 -13.34 -0.15 33.23
C ILE A 84 -13.89 1.16 32.68
N GLU A 85 -13.95 2.21 33.50
CA GLU A 85 -14.39 3.53 33.05
C GLU A 85 -13.32 4.24 32.20
N TRP A 86 -13.75 5.16 31.33
CA TRP A 86 -12.84 5.96 30.50
C TRP A 86 -11.79 6.72 31.30
N GLU A 87 -12.15 7.29 32.45
CA GLU A 87 -11.20 8.02 33.29
C GLU A 87 -10.06 7.12 33.80
N GLU A 88 -10.39 5.89 34.20
CA GLU A 88 -9.40 4.89 34.60
C GLU A 88 -8.54 4.47 33.40
N ALA A 89 -9.16 4.21 32.25
CA ALA A 89 -8.45 3.84 31.03
C ALA A 89 -7.47 4.93 30.59
N PHE A 90 -7.87 6.21 30.64
CA PHE A 90 -6.98 7.33 30.35
C PHE A 90 -5.84 7.44 31.37
N ARG A 91 -6.11 7.28 32.66
CA ARG A 91 -5.07 7.28 33.70
C ARG A 91 -4.04 6.18 33.46
N ILE A 92 -4.47 4.97 33.12
CA ILE A 92 -3.58 3.84 32.83
C ILE A 92 -2.76 4.10 31.56
N ALA A 93 -3.42 4.51 30.46
CA ALA A 93 -2.74 4.78 29.20
C ALA A 93 -1.68 5.88 29.34
N THR A 94 -2.03 7.00 29.99
CA THR A 94 -1.09 8.11 30.20
C THR A 94 0.03 7.72 31.14
N GLN A 95 -0.24 6.98 32.22
CA GLN A 95 0.80 6.45 33.10
C GLN A 95 1.79 5.57 32.33
N TRP A 96 1.30 4.61 31.54
CA TRP A 96 2.17 3.70 30.80
C TRP A 96 3.02 4.41 29.75
N LEU A 97 2.44 5.36 29.02
CA LEU A 97 3.15 6.17 28.03
C LEU A 97 4.17 7.08 28.71
N GLU A 98 3.82 7.71 29.82
CA GLU A 98 4.73 8.59 30.56
C GLU A 98 5.93 7.83 31.14
N GLU A 99 5.71 6.66 31.72
CA GLU A 99 6.77 5.77 32.20
C GLU A 99 7.71 5.34 31.06
N ALA A 100 7.16 4.97 29.90
CA ALA A 100 7.94 4.62 28.73
C ALA A 100 8.75 5.81 28.19
N ARG A 101 8.14 7.00 28.10
CA ARG A 101 8.82 8.24 27.66
C ARG A 101 9.99 8.59 28.57
N LYS A 102 9.86 8.41 29.89
CA LYS A 102 10.94 8.66 30.85
C LYS A 102 12.13 7.71 30.68
N LYS A 103 11.88 6.45 30.31
CA LYS A 103 12.94 5.49 29.94
C LYS A 103 13.56 5.81 28.58
N GLY A 104 12.81 6.46 27.71
CA GLY A 104 13.23 6.92 26.40
C GLY A 104 12.06 6.87 25.42
N PRO A 105 11.71 7.95 24.70
CA PRO A 105 10.58 7.97 23.78
C PRO A 105 10.59 6.86 22.70
N TYR A 106 11.78 6.43 22.26
CA TYR A 106 11.94 5.30 21.32
C TYR A 106 11.44 3.96 21.87
N LYS A 107 11.22 3.82 23.18
CA LYS A 107 10.62 2.63 23.80
C LYS A 107 9.11 2.50 23.55
N ILE A 108 8.47 3.50 22.95
CA ILE A 108 7.07 3.43 22.49
C ILE A 108 7.07 3.05 21.01
N ALA A 109 6.41 1.95 20.66
CA ALA A 109 6.11 1.61 19.27
C ALA A 109 4.64 1.91 18.99
N PHE A 110 4.34 2.81 18.05
CA PHE A 110 2.96 3.13 17.65
C PHE A 110 2.76 2.82 16.18
N PHE A 111 2.01 1.78 15.87
CA PHE A 111 1.79 1.33 14.50
C PHE A 111 0.32 1.26 14.15
N THR A 112 -0.01 1.67 12.93
CA THR A 112 -1.40 1.79 12.48
C THR A 112 -1.69 0.86 11.31
N GLY A 113 -2.86 0.22 11.36
CA GLY A 113 -3.38 -0.61 10.28
C GLY A 113 -3.98 0.24 9.17
N ARG A 114 -5.25 0.01 8.83
CA ARG A 114 -5.94 0.70 7.71
C ARG A 114 -6.24 2.19 7.97
N ASP A 115 -5.60 2.79 8.96
CA ASP A 115 -5.63 4.22 9.24
C ASP A 115 -5.57 5.09 7.96
N GLN A 116 -6.45 6.10 7.93
CA GLN A 116 -6.61 7.09 6.86
C GLN A 116 -6.34 8.53 7.32
N MET A 117 -5.68 8.67 8.48
CA MET A 117 -5.23 9.92 9.09
C MET A 117 -3.74 9.82 9.41
N GLN A 118 -2.95 9.31 8.47
CA GLN A 118 -1.52 9.00 8.66
C GLN A 118 -0.70 10.26 9.00
N ALA A 119 -1.04 11.42 8.45
CA ALA A 119 -0.42 12.70 8.75
C ALA A 119 -0.66 13.11 10.21
N ILE A 120 -1.89 12.94 10.70
CA ILE A 120 -2.27 13.25 12.08
C ILE A 120 -1.63 12.24 13.05
N ASN A 121 -1.65 10.94 12.73
CA ASN A 121 -1.06 9.91 13.58
C ASN A 121 0.47 9.97 13.61
N SER A 122 1.12 10.28 12.48
CA SER A 122 2.56 10.60 12.44
C SER A 122 2.86 11.82 13.30
N TRP A 123 2.03 12.87 13.22
CA TRP A 123 2.21 14.06 14.04
C TRP A 123 2.03 13.75 15.54
N PHE A 124 1.03 12.95 15.92
CA PHE A 124 0.85 12.51 17.31
C PHE A 124 2.03 11.67 17.80
N ALA A 125 2.52 10.72 16.99
CA ALA A 125 3.73 9.95 17.30
C ALA A 125 4.93 10.88 17.52
N SER A 126 5.03 11.95 16.72
CA SER A 126 6.12 12.90 16.85
C SER A 126 6.03 13.68 18.16
N GLN A 127 4.82 14.03 18.60
CA GLN A 127 4.58 14.67 19.90
C GLN A 127 4.95 13.77 21.09
N LEU A 128 4.82 12.44 20.96
CA LEU A 128 5.30 11.49 21.97
C LEU A 128 6.85 11.45 22.04
N GLY A 129 7.53 11.92 20.99
CA GLY A 129 8.98 11.85 20.81
C GLY A 129 9.46 10.51 20.23
N THR A 130 8.55 9.58 19.92
CA THR A 130 8.96 8.27 19.41
C THR A 130 9.43 8.37 17.96
N ILE A 131 10.43 7.57 17.62
CA ILE A 131 10.91 7.35 16.25
C ILE A 131 10.21 6.16 15.58
N ASN A 132 9.45 5.38 16.36
CA ASN A 132 8.89 4.09 15.98
C ASN A 132 7.41 4.22 15.61
N TRP A 133 7.18 4.81 14.44
CA TRP A 133 5.86 4.90 13.83
C TRP A 133 5.87 4.55 12.35
N ALA A 134 4.87 3.77 11.94
CA ALA A 134 4.53 3.53 10.56
C ALA A 134 3.09 3.03 10.40
N ALA A 135 2.56 3.16 9.19
CA ALA A 135 1.31 2.55 8.79
C ALA A 135 1.55 1.17 8.14
N HIS A 136 0.47 0.46 7.80
CA HIS A 136 0.49 -0.88 7.20
C HIS A 136 1.08 -1.01 5.77
N GLY A 137 1.70 0.02 5.21
CA GLY A 137 2.14 -0.01 3.81
C GLY A 137 3.19 -1.09 3.51
N GLY A 138 4.01 -1.44 4.51
CA GLY A 138 5.05 -2.47 4.43
C GLY A 138 4.57 -3.87 4.04
N PHE A 139 3.31 -4.23 4.32
CA PHE A 139 2.73 -5.51 3.86
C PHE A 139 1.62 -5.33 2.82
N CYS A 140 1.34 -4.09 2.41
CA CYS A 140 0.20 -3.79 1.56
C CYS A 140 0.61 -3.51 0.11
N SER A 141 1.46 -2.50 -0.09
CA SER A 141 1.77 -2.01 -1.43
C SER A 141 3.05 -1.19 -1.58
N VAL A 142 3.94 -1.15 -0.58
CA VAL A 142 5.15 -0.30 -0.64
C VAL A 142 6.02 -0.55 -1.88
N ASN A 143 6.11 -1.78 -2.39
CA ASN A 143 6.81 -2.08 -3.65
C ASN A 143 6.29 -1.24 -4.82
N ILE A 144 4.97 -1.20 -5.02
CA ILE A 144 4.32 -0.42 -6.10
C ILE A 144 4.46 1.09 -5.86
N ALA A 145 4.23 1.53 -4.62
CA ALA A 145 4.29 2.94 -4.26
C ALA A 145 5.69 3.51 -4.46
N ALA A 146 6.71 2.86 -3.90
CA ALA A 146 8.10 3.27 -4.04
C ALA A 146 8.55 3.18 -5.50
N SER A 147 8.36 2.04 -6.18
CA SER A 147 8.82 1.88 -7.56
C SER A 147 8.22 2.95 -8.48
N GLY A 148 6.94 3.28 -8.32
CA GLY A 148 6.28 4.32 -9.08
C GLY A 148 6.85 5.70 -8.78
N LEU A 149 6.94 6.08 -7.49
CA LEU A 149 7.39 7.42 -7.12
C LEU A 149 8.83 7.69 -7.57
N TYR A 150 9.71 6.69 -7.47
CA TYR A 150 11.07 6.78 -7.99
C TYR A 150 11.14 6.76 -9.52
N SER A 151 10.15 6.20 -10.23
CA SER A 151 10.18 6.08 -11.70
C SER A 151 9.46 7.22 -12.42
N ILE A 152 8.26 7.62 -11.97
CA ILE A 152 7.39 8.58 -12.67
C ILE A 152 6.87 9.73 -11.80
N GLY A 153 7.33 9.83 -10.54
CA GLY A 153 6.83 10.84 -9.60
C GLY A 153 5.39 10.60 -9.11
N GLY A 154 4.80 9.45 -9.43
CA GLY A 154 3.44 9.02 -9.04
C GLY A 154 3.37 7.49 -8.99
N SER A 155 2.20 6.87 -8.80
CA SER A 155 2.10 5.40 -8.74
C SER A 155 0.68 4.92 -9.07
N PHE A 156 0.40 3.63 -8.97
CA PHE A 156 -0.95 3.09 -9.13
C PHE A 156 -1.82 3.29 -7.88
N TRP A 157 -3.11 2.99 -8.01
CA TRP A 157 -4.11 2.96 -6.93
C TRP A 157 -4.53 4.32 -6.38
N GLU A 158 -4.00 4.75 -5.24
CA GLU A 158 -4.35 6.05 -4.62
C GLU A 158 -3.67 7.22 -5.34
N PHE A 159 -2.70 6.92 -6.20
CA PHE A 159 -1.82 7.87 -6.87
C PHE A 159 -2.18 8.07 -8.35
N GLY A 160 -3.04 7.22 -8.92
CA GLY A 160 -3.40 7.26 -10.34
C GLY A 160 -4.39 6.16 -10.74
N GLU A 161 -5.04 6.34 -11.89
CA GLU A 161 -5.97 5.39 -12.50
C GLU A 161 -5.94 5.48 -14.04
N ALA A 162 -6.62 4.54 -14.70
CA ALA A 162 -6.79 4.57 -16.15
C ALA A 162 -7.75 5.68 -16.59
N ASP A 163 -7.46 6.34 -17.70
CA ASP A 163 -8.42 7.20 -18.40
C ASP A 163 -9.47 6.36 -19.13
N PHE A 164 -10.46 5.85 -18.39
CA PHE A 164 -11.52 4.99 -18.92
C PHE A 164 -12.40 5.67 -19.98
N GLU A 165 -12.40 7.00 -20.05
CA GLU A 165 -13.14 7.74 -21.07
C GLU A 165 -12.55 7.47 -22.47
N HIS A 166 -11.22 7.34 -22.55
CA HIS A 166 -10.47 7.31 -23.81
C HIS A 166 -9.68 6.02 -24.05
N THR A 167 -9.49 5.16 -23.04
CA THR A 167 -8.69 3.94 -23.20
C THR A 167 -9.33 2.94 -24.16
N LYS A 168 -8.51 2.33 -25.02
CA LYS A 168 -8.90 1.27 -25.98
C LYS A 168 -8.33 -0.09 -25.62
N TYR A 169 -7.28 -0.13 -24.81
CA TYR A 169 -6.66 -1.37 -24.32
C TYR A 169 -6.31 -1.18 -22.84
N PHE A 170 -6.96 -1.92 -21.96
CA PHE A 170 -6.70 -1.87 -20.52
C PHE A 170 -6.11 -3.18 -20.03
N MET A 171 -4.95 -3.12 -19.38
CA MET A 171 -4.31 -4.27 -18.75
C MET A 171 -4.34 -4.14 -17.22
N LEU A 172 -4.97 -5.12 -16.56
CA LEU A 172 -5.09 -5.20 -15.11
C LEU A 172 -4.20 -6.33 -14.58
N ILE A 173 -3.23 -5.99 -13.73
CA ILE A 173 -2.09 -6.85 -13.40
C ILE A 173 -2.04 -7.10 -11.89
N GLY A 174 -2.24 -8.36 -11.48
CA GLY A 174 -2.12 -8.75 -10.07
C GLY A 174 -3.11 -8.02 -9.14
N VAL A 175 -4.32 -7.73 -9.61
CA VAL A 175 -5.31 -6.96 -8.86
C VAL A 175 -6.41 -7.87 -8.32
N ALA A 176 -6.59 -7.86 -7.00
CA ALA A 176 -7.69 -8.55 -6.33
C ALA A 176 -9.02 -7.78 -6.51
N GLU A 177 -10.12 -8.49 -6.37
CA GLU A 177 -11.46 -8.07 -6.75
C GLU A 177 -12.08 -7.00 -5.82
N ASP A 178 -11.60 -6.91 -4.58
CA ASP A 178 -12.00 -5.87 -3.64
C ASP A 178 -11.37 -4.50 -3.96
N HIS A 179 -10.36 -4.47 -4.82
CA HIS A 179 -9.56 -3.30 -5.14
C HIS A 179 -10.25 -2.42 -6.20
N SER A 180 -10.29 -1.10 -5.93
CA SER A 180 -10.88 -0.09 -6.81
C SER A 180 -12.28 -0.45 -7.34
N SER A 181 -13.09 -1.15 -6.52
CA SER A 181 -14.36 -1.79 -6.88
C SER A 181 -15.24 -0.97 -7.83
N ASN A 182 -15.77 0.16 -7.39
CA ASN A 182 -16.79 0.88 -8.15
C ASN A 182 -16.22 1.67 -9.34
N PRO A 183 -15.10 2.41 -9.19
CA PRO A 183 -14.45 3.07 -10.31
C PRO A 183 -14.12 2.11 -11.46
N PHE A 184 -13.61 0.91 -11.18
CA PHE A 184 -13.25 -0.05 -12.23
C PHE A 184 -14.46 -0.72 -12.86
N LYS A 185 -15.49 -1.05 -12.08
CA LYS A 185 -16.72 -1.60 -12.64
C LYS A 185 -17.36 -0.63 -13.64
N LEU A 186 -17.43 0.65 -13.30
CA LEU A 186 -17.91 1.71 -14.18
C LEU A 186 -17.02 1.87 -15.40
N GLY A 187 -15.71 2.02 -15.19
CA GLY A 187 -14.73 2.26 -16.25
C GLY A 187 -14.59 1.11 -17.25
N ILE A 188 -14.48 -0.13 -16.77
CA ILE A 188 -14.41 -1.33 -17.63
C ILE A 188 -15.70 -1.49 -18.42
N GLN A 189 -16.87 -1.27 -17.80
CA GLN A 189 -18.14 -1.32 -18.50
C GLN A 189 -18.21 -0.28 -19.62
N GLU A 190 -17.81 0.96 -19.34
CA GLU A 190 -17.80 2.05 -20.32
C GLU A 190 -16.85 1.75 -21.48
N MET A 191 -15.60 1.39 -21.17
CA MET A 191 -14.59 1.09 -22.19
C MET A 191 -15.01 -0.08 -23.09
N LYS A 192 -15.53 -1.18 -22.52
CA LYS A 192 -16.01 -2.33 -23.32
C LYS A 192 -17.19 -1.96 -24.21
N ARG A 193 -18.10 -1.10 -23.76
CA ARG A 193 -19.21 -0.59 -24.60
C ARG A 193 -18.72 0.24 -25.79
N LYS A 194 -17.55 0.87 -25.67
CA LYS A 194 -16.87 1.59 -26.76
C LYS A 194 -16.00 0.68 -27.63
N GLY A 195 -16.01 -0.64 -27.39
CA GLY A 195 -15.23 -1.63 -28.15
C GLY A 195 -13.78 -1.80 -27.71
N GLY A 196 -13.40 -1.28 -26.54
CA GLY A 196 -12.05 -1.48 -26.00
C GLY A 196 -11.81 -2.92 -25.50
N LYS A 197 -10.54 -3.34 -25.50
CA LYS A 197 -10.09 -4.67 -25.05
C LYS A 197 -9.64 -4.62 -23.59
N PHE A 198 -10.14 -5.54 -22.78
CA PHE A 198 -9.77 -5.71 -21.38
C PHE A 198 -8.96 -7.00 -21.16
N VAL A 199 -7.72 -6.88 -20.71
CA VAL A 199 -6.81 -8.00 -20.43
C VAL A 199 -6.49 -8.08 -18.94
N VAL A 200 -6.51 -9.30 -18.40
CA VAL A 200 -6.13 -9.57 -17.01
C VAL A 200 -4.91 -10.48 -16.97
N VAL A 201 -3.85 -10.03 -16.31
CA VAL A 201 -2.64 -10.83 -16.00
C VAL A 201 -2.70 -11.19 -14.52
N ASN A 202 -3.07 -12.45 -14.23
CA ASN A 202 -3.34 -12.92 -12.86
C ASN A 202 -3.30 -14.46 -12.83
N PRO A 203 -2.75 -15.11 -11.79
CA PRO A 203 -2.86 -16.58 -11.64
C PRO A 203 -4.31 -17.08 -11.46
N VAL A 204 -5.26 -16.18 -11.19
CA VAL A 204 -6.67 -16.49 -10.95
C VAL A 204 -7.58 -15.76 -11.93
N ARG A 205 -8.53 -16.50 -12.54
CA ARG A 205 -9.61 -15.94 -13.37
C ARG A 205 -10.92 -15.84 -12.59
N TRP A 206 -10.99 -14.90 -11.65
CA TRP A 206 -12.19 -14.60 -10.87
C TRP A 206 -12.49 -13.09 -10.89
N GLY A 207 -13.72 -12.71 -10.49
CA GLY A 207 -14.18 -11.31 -10.44
C GLY A 207 -13.93 -10.53 -11.73
N TYR A 208 -13.00 -9.57 -11.72
CA TYR A 208 -12.65 -8.82 -12.94
C TYR A 208 -12.20 -9.74 -14.07
N GLY A 209 -11.45 -10.80 -13.76
CA GLY A 209 -11.01 -11.79 -14.76
C GLY A 209 -12.17 -12.55 -15.42
N ALA A 210 -13.36 -12.59 -14.81
CA ALA A 210 -14.53 -13.23 -15.41
C ALA A 210 -15.18 -12.39 -16.52
N VAL A 211 -14.90 -11.08 -16.60
CA VAL A 211 -15.40 -10.17 -17.64
C VAL A 211 -14.29 -9.66 -18.57
N ALA A 212 -13.06 -10.16 -18.41
CA ALA A 212 -11.94 -9.87 -19.28
C ALA A 212 -12.11 -10.53 -20.64
N ASP A 213 -11.64 -9.86 -21.69
CA ASP A 213 -11.58 -10.41 -23.05
C ASP A 213 -10.44 -11.42 -23.18
N GLU A 214 -9.38 -11.26 -22.38
CA GLU A 214 -8.25 -12.17 -22.34
C GLU A 214 -7.72 -12.35 -20.91
N TRP A 215 -7.43 -13.61 -20.55
CA TRP A 215 -6.80 -13.98 -19.27
C TRP A 215 -5.42 -14.58 -19.54
N VAL A 216 -4.39 -13.97 -18.97
CA VAL A 216 -3.02 -14.48 -18.95
C VAL A 216 -2.79 -15.15 -17.59
N PRO A 217 -2.76 -16.50 -17.50
CA PRO A 217 -2.60 -17.25 -16.26
C PRO A 217 -1.13 -17.24 -15.81
N ILE A 218 -0.65 -16.07 -15.39
CA ILE A 218 0.75 -15.89 -15.01
C ILE A 218 1.09 -16.74 -13.77
N LYS A 219 2.26 -17.40 -13.81
CA LYS A 219 2.82 -18.06 -12.63
C LYS A 219 3.25 -16.99 -11.60
N PRO A 220 2.89 -17.11 -10.32
CA PRO A 220 3.24 -16.11 -9.30
C PRO A 220 4.74 -15.79 -9.27
N GLY A 221 5.08 -14.50 -9.19
CA GLY A 221 6.47 -14.04 -9.13
C GLY A 221 7.22 -14.03 -10.47
N THR A 222 6.57 -14.39 -11.59
CA THR A 222 7.18 -14.40 -12.93
C THR A 222 6.76 -13.24 -13.82
N ASP A 223 5.91 -12.34 -13.32
CA ASP A 223 5.41 -11.16 -14.04
C ASP A 223 6.55 -10.28 -14.60
N GLY A 224 7.64 -10.12 -13.84
CA GLY A 224 8.80 -9.35 -14.28
C GLY A 224 9.39 -9.89 -15.59
N ALA A 225 9.54 -11.20 -15.72
CA ALA A 225 10.02 -11.82 -16.95
C ALA A 225 9.03 -11.63 -18.11
N PHE A 226 7.72 -11.76 -17.85
CA PHE A 226 6.67 -11.54 -18.84
C PHE A 226 6.73 -10.13 -19.43
N PHE A 227 6.82 -9.09 -18.59
CA PHE A 227 6.89 -7.70 -19.07
C PHE A 227 8.22 -7.37 -19.74
N MET A 228 9.34 -7.95 -19.29
CA MET A 228 10.61 -7.82 -20.00
C MET A 228 10.55 -8.47 -21.40
N GLY A 229 9.85 -9.60 -21.54
CA GLY A 229 9.59 -10.23 -22.84
C GLY A 229 8.70 -9.40 -23.77
N ILE A 230 7.68 -8.73 -23.22
CA ILE A 230 6.88 -7.74 -23.96
C ILE A 230 7.78 -6.60 -24.45
N MET A 231 8.64 -6.04 -23.60
CA MET A 231 9.53 -4.95 -23.97
C MET A 231 10.57 -5.38 -25.02
N HIS A 232 11.08 -6.61 -24.95
CA HIS A 232 11.91 -7.19 -26.01
C HIS A 232 11.15 -7.19 -27.35
N ALA A 233 9.90 -7.68 -27.36
CA ALA A 233 9.09 -7.72 -28.58
C ALA A 233 8.80 -6.31 -29.12
N LEU A 234 8.48 -5.33 -28.25
CA LEU A 234 8.31 -3.93 -28.67
C LEU A 234 9.58 -3.38 -29.33
N PHE A 235 10.77 -3.69 -28.78
CA PHE A 235 12.04 -3.29 -29.36
C PHE A 235 12.30 -3.96 -30.72
N LYS A 236 12.16 -5.29 -30.80
CA LYS A 236 12.33 -6.11 -32.02
C LYS A 236 11.47 -5.61 -33.19
N TYR A 237 10.24 -5.19 -32.91
CA TYR A 237 9.28 -4.76 -33.92
C TYR A 237 9.21 -3.24 -34.11
N ASN A 238 10.10 -2.47 -33.50
CA ASN A 238 10.13 -1.00 -33.55
C ASN A 238 8.79 -0.36 -33.12
N LEU A 239 8.18 -0.89 -32.06
CA LEU A 239 6.93 -0.43 -31.47
C LEU A 239 7.18 0.36 -30.18
N ILE A 240 8.18 1.24 -30.20
CA ILE A 240 8.55 2.11 -29.08
C ILE A 240 8.26 3.57 -29.43
N ASN A 241 7.73 4.33 -28.48
CA ASN A 241 7.54 5.77 -28.58
C ASN A 241 8.86 6.51 -28.30
N TRP A 242 9.73 6.56 -29.32
CA TRP A 242 11.06 7.18 -29.21
C TRP A 242 11.01 8.67 -28.84
N GLU A 243 10.04 9.42 -29.35
CA GLU A 243 9.87 10.85 -29.01
C GLU A 243 9.53 11.04 -27.53
N PHE A 244 8.66 10.19 -26.97
CA PHE A 244 8.35 10.24 -25.54
C PHE A 244 9.59 9.91 -24.68
N LEU A 245 10.37 8.90 -25.06
CA LEU A 245 11.60 8.57 -24.33
C LEU A 245 12.63 9.70 -24.40
N LYS A 246 12.75 10.30 -25.58
CA LYS A 246 13.67 11.41 -25.86
C LYS A 246 13.31 12.65 -25.03
N GLU A 247 12.03 12.98 -24.96
CA GLU A 247 11.54 14.19 -24.28
C GLU A 247 11.45 13.99 -22.75
N TYR A 248 10.75 12.96 -22.29
CA TYR A 248 10.28 12.93 -20.90
C TYR A 248 11.06 12.01 -19.97
N THR A 249 12.11 11.33 -20.47
CA THR A 249 12.83 10.32 -19.69
C THR A 249 14.35 10.55 -19.67
N ASN A 250 15.04 9.85 -18.76
CA ASN A 250 16.50 9.77 -18.75
C ASN A 250 17.08 8.60 -19.56
N ALA A 251 16.29 7.94 -20.42
CA ALA A 251 16.76 6.87 -21.29
C ALA A 251 17.97 7.23 -22.18
N PRO A 252 18.09 8.46 -22.74
CA PRO A 252 19.26 8.82 -23.53
C PRO A 252 20.47 9.32 -22.70
N TRP A 253 20.34 9.46 -21.38
CA TRP A 253 21.42 9.99 -20.54
C TRP A 253 22.59 9.02 -20.48
N LEU A 254 23.80 9.57 -20.49
CA LEU A 254 25.04 8.82 -20.54
C LEU A 254 25.43 8.27 -19.16
N VAL A 255 25.65 6.97 -19.08
CA VAL A 255 26.05 6.23 -17.89
C VAL A 255 27.52 5.84 -18.01
N ILE A 256 28.32 6.17 -17.00
CA ILE A 256 29.74 5.87 -16.92
C ILE A 256 29.95 4.35 -16.81
N GLN A 257 30.82 3.80 -17.66
CA GLN A 257 31.26 2.41 -17.66
C GLN A 257 32.69 2.37 -17.10
N ALA A 258 32.82 2.27 -15.77
CA ALA A 258 34.11 2.27 -15.09
C ALA A 258 34.15 1.25 -13.93
N PRO A 259 34.04 -0.07 -14.23
CA PRO A 259 33.96 -1.10 -13.21
C PRO A 259 35.11 -1.02 -12.20
N GLY A 260 34.77 -1.17 -10.91
CA GLY A 260 35.75 -1.09 -9.81
C GLY A 260 36.06 0.32 -9.32
N THR A 261 35.38 1.35 -9.84
CA THR A 261 35.49 2.74 -9.36
C THR A 261 34.21 3.23 -8.70
N SER A 262 34.30 4.27 -7.88
CA SER A 262 33.16 4.93 -7.23
C SER A 262 32.20 5.62 -8.22
N LYS A 263 32.59 5.76 -9.49
CA LYS A 263 31.79 6.38 -10.55
C LYS A 263 31.03 5.38 -11.42
N ASP A 264 31.26 4.08 -11.25
CA ASP A 264 30.67 3.06 -12.11
C ASP A 264 29.14 3.10 -12.07
N GLY A 265 28.50 3.11 -13.24
CA GLY A 265 27.05 3.13 -13.37
C GLY A 265 26.37 4.44 -12.95
N LEU A 266 27.12 5.49 -12.61
CA LEU A 266 26.56 6.83 -12.37
C LEU A 266 26.40 7.59 -13.69
N PHE A 267 25.47 8.54 -13.75
CA PHE A 267 25.32 9.43 -14.89
C PHE A 267 26.53 10.35 -15.02
N TYR A 268 27.04 10.45 -16.25
CA TYR A 268 28.04 11.44 -16.61
C TYR A 268 27.41 12.84 -16.58
N ARG A 269 28.07 13.75 -15.87
CA ARG A 269 27.63 15.11 -15.63
C ARG A 269 28.72 16.10 -16.00
N ASN A 270 28.33 17.29 -16.44
CA ASN A 270 29.26 18.40 -16.62
C ASN A 270 29.63 19.08 -15.29
N GLU A 271 30.40 20.16 -15.37
CA GLU A 271 30.86 20.93 -14.20
C GLU A 271 29.73 21.53 -13.37
N GLU A 272 28.58 21.85 -13.97
CA GLU A 272 27.39 22.31 -13.24
C GLU A 272 26.55 21.17 -12.64
N GLY A 273 27.02 19.92 -12.74
CA GLY A 273 26.30 18.74 -12.23
C GLY A 273 25.11 18.32 -13.08
N LYS A 274 25.01 18.83 -14.31
CA LYS A 274 23.91 18.50 -15.23
C LYS A 274 24.22 17.20 -15.97
N PRO A 275 23.25 16.28 -16.09
CA PRO A 275 23.43 15.04 -16.84
C PRO A 275 23.69 15.34 -18.31
N MET A 276 24.44 14.47 -18.99
CA MET A 276 24.85 14.67 -20.38
C MET A 276 24.24 13.62 -21.33
N VAL A 277 24.03 14.01 -22.58
CA VAL A 277 23.77 13.12 -23.72
C VAL A 277 24.82 13.30 -24.81
N PHE A 278 24.92 12.34 -25.72
CA PHE A 278 25.66 12.49 -26.97
C PHE A 278 24.70 12.89 -28.09
N ASP A 279 24.88 14.07 -28.67
CA ASP A 279 24.03 14.57 -29.75
C ASP A 279 24.54 14.13 -31.12
N LYS A 280 23.72 13.40 -31.86
CA LYS A 280 24.08 12.90 -33.20
C LYS A 280 24.20 14.01 -34.24
N LYS A 281 23.46 15.10 -34.10
CA LYS A 281 23.47 16.21 -35.06
C LYS A 281 24.75 17.03 -34.97
N SER A 282 25.15 17.44 -33.76
CA SER A 282 26.39 18.20 -33.56
C SER A 282 27.62 17.33 -33.31
N ASN A 283 27.44 16.00 -33.19
CA ASN A 283 28.50 15.03 -32.89
C ASN A 283 29.32 15.43 -31.64
N SER A 284 28.63 15.87 -30.59
CA SER A 284 29.25 16.36 -29.36
C SER A 284 28.40 16.10 -28.12
N PHE A 285 29.03 16.19 -26.95
CA PHE A 285 28.33 16.09 -25.66
C PHE A 285 27.50 17.35 -25.40
N LYS A 286 26.24 17.17 -25.01
CA LYS A 286 25.31 18.25 -24.67
C LYS A 286 24.66 17.98 -23.34
N SER A 287 24.35 19.06 -22.62
CA SER A 287 23.55 18.94 -21.40
C SER A 287 22.17 18.38 -21.73
N ALA A 288 21.73 17.45 -20.89
CA ALA A 288 20.42 16.82 -20.93
C ALA A 288 19.41 17.52 -20.03
N ASP A 289 19.82 18.61 -19.35
CA ASP A 289 18.97 19.28 -18.39
C ASP A 289 17.83 20.05 -19.08
N ARG A 290 16.64 19.45 -18.96
CA ARG A 290 15.31 20.01 -19.31
C ARG A 290 15.02 19.91 -20.82
N ILE A 291 14.40 18.82 -21.30
CA ILE A 291 14.02 18.55 -22.71
C ILE A 291 14.96 19.16 -23.74
N VAL A 292 15.69 18.26 -24.40
CA VAL A 292 16.03 18.34 -25.82
C VAL A 292 15.48 19.63 -26.46
N PRO A 293 16.26 20.73 -26.56
CA PRO A 293 15.83 21.85 -27.41
C PRO A 293 15.46 21.27 -28.78
N GLU A 294 14.49 21.84 -29.51
CA GLU A 294 13.90 21.23 -30.72
C GLU A 294 14.95 20.69 -31.73
N ASP A 295 16.18 21.20 -31.65
CA ASP A 295 17.33 20.83 -32.44
C ASP A 295 18.17 19.64 -31.92
N LEU A 296 18.04 19.14 -30.69
CA LEU A 296 18.85 18.04 -30.15
C LEU A 296 18.35 16.66 -30.64
N ASP A 297 19.28 15.78 -31.04
CA ASP A 297 19.01 14.40 -31.47
C ASP A 297 19.91 13.41 -30.71
N PRO A 298 19.54 13.07 -29.46
CA PRO A 298 20.39 12.26 -28.60
C PRO A 298 20.53 10.82 -29.11
N ALA A 299 21.71 10.24 -28.92
CA ALA A 299 21.96 8.83 -29.16
C ALA A 299 21.27 7.95 -28.09
N PHE A 300 20.59 6.90 -28.54
CA PHE A 300 20.02 5.85 -27.68
C PHE A 300 20.88 4.58 -27.62
N ILE A 301 21.74 4.38 -28.62
CA ILE A 301 22.62 3.22 -28.79
C ILE A 301 24.02 3.74 -29.09
N GLY A 302 25.04 3.13 -28.48
CA GLY A 302 26.45 3.46 -28.73
C GLY A 302 27.31 3.59 -27.47
N GLU A 303 28.62 3.50 -27.66
CA GLU A 303 29.64 3.80 -26.66
C GLU A 303 30.42 5.04 -27.10
N PHE A 304 30.63 5.97 -26.18
CA PHE A 304 31.36 7.21 -26.43
C PHE A 304 32.45 7.40 -25.38
N THR A 305 33.47 8.18 -25.71
CA THR A 305 34.54 8.54 -24.78
C THR A 305 34.42 10.02 -24.43
N THR A 306 34.32 10.32 -23.14
CA THR A 306 34.23 11.71 -22.65
C THR A 306 35.59 12.43 -22.81
N PRO A 307 35.62 13.77 -22.77
CA PRO A 307 36.88 14.53 -22.80
C PRO A 307 37.88 14.14 -21.70
N GLU A 308 37.38 13.69 -20.54
CA GLU A 308 38.17 13.24 -19.39
C GLU A 308 38.60 11.75 -19.50
N GLY A 309 38.22 11.07 -20.59
CA GLY A 309 38.61 9.68 -20.89
C GLY A 309 37.67 8.61 -20.34
N TYR A 310 36.50 8.96 -19.80
CA TYR A 310 35.52 7.95 -19.37
C TYR A 310 34.83 7.31 -20.57
N LYS A 311 34.63 5.99 -20.53
CA LYS A 311 33.67 5.33 -21.42
C LYS A 311 32.27 5.54 -20.89
N VAL A 312 31.35 5.91 -21.78
CA VAL A 312 29.95 6.15 -21.44
C VAL A 312 29.01 5.54 -22.48
N ARG A 313 27.84 5.06 -22.02
CA ARG A 313 26.78 4.50 -22.86
C ARG A 313 25.44 5.11 -22.48
N PRO A 314 24.50 5.37 -23.41
CA PRO A 314 23.15 5.75 -23.05
C PRO A 314 22.49 4.68 -22.17
N ALA A 315 21.66 5.08 -21.21
CA ALA A 315 20.93 4.14 -20.35
C ALA A 315 20.08 3.14 -21.15
N PHE A 316 19.49 3.58 -22.27
CA PHE A 316 18.73 2.71 -23.17
C PHE A 316 19.60 1.62 -23.81
N ASP A 317 20.85 1.93 -24.16
CA ASP A 317 21.77 0.97 -24.79
C ASP A 317 22.05 -0.23 -23.88
N ILE A 318 22.33 0.05 -22.60
CA ILE A 318 22.54 -0.96 -21.56
C ILE A 318 21.29 -1.82 -21.36
N PHE A 319 20.11 -1.18 -21.41
CA PHE A 319 18.83 -1.89 -21.30
C PHE A 319 18.52 -2.75 -22.54
N ALA A 320 18.76 -2.24 -23.75
CA ALA A 320 18.52 -2.94 -24.99
C ALA A 320 19.41 -4.19 -25.09
N GLU A 321 20.68 -4.10 -24.69
CA GLU A 321 21.58 -5.25 -24.60
C GLU A 321 21.00 -6.34 -23.71
N ARG A 322 20.50 -5.98 -22.51
CA ARG A 322 19.83 -6.91 -21.59
C ARG A 322 18.58 -7.54 -22.20
N LEU A 323 17.72 -6.75 -22.85
CA LEU A 323 16.50 -7.26 -23.47
C LEU A 323 16.81 -8.32 -24.53
N VAL A 324 17.75 -8.04 -25.43
CA VAL A 324 18.13 -8.95 -26.52
C VAL A 324 18.80 -10.20 -25.97
N LYS A 325 19.67 -10.04 -24.96
CA LYS A 325 20.41 -11.17 -24.38
C LYS A 325 19.52 -12.12 -23.58
N ASP A 326 18.64 -11.60 -22.73
CA ASP A 326 18.04 -12.39 -21.65
C ASP A 326 16.52 -12.62 -21.80
N TYR A 327 15.81 -11.82 -22.61
CA TYR A 327 14.35 -11.75 -22.59
C TYR A 327 13.67 -11.99 -23.96
N GLU A 328 14.30 -12.76 -24.83
CA GLU A 328 13.61 -13.33 -26.01
C GLU A 328 12.33 -14.08 -25.56
N PRO A 329 11.20 -13.96 -26.28
CA PRO A 329 9.94 -14.60 -25.90
C PRO A 329 10.05 -16.09 -25.59
N GLU A 330 10.87 -16.84 -26.30
CA GLU A 330 11.13 -18.27 -26.08
C GLU A 330 11.87 -18.56 -24.77
N LYS A 331 12.71 -17.63 -24.30
CA LYS A 331 13.35 -17.73 -22.97
C LYS A 331 12.35 -17.40 -21.88
N VAL A 332 11.51 -16.40 -22.09
CA VAL A 332 10.46 -15.98 -21.14
C VAL A 332 9.36 -17.04 -21.00
N GLU A 333 9.02 -17.76 -22.08
CA GLU A 333 8.09 -18.89 -22.03
C GLU A 333 8.55 -19.97 -21.04
N LYS A 334 9.86 -20.27 -20.98
CA LYS A 334 10.41 -21.25 -20.04
C LYS A 334 10.27 -20.83 -18.57
N ILE A 335 10.24 -19.52 -18.30
CA ILE A 335 10.10 -18.97 -16.95
C ILE A 335 8.62 -18.92 -16.55
N THR A 336 7.79 -18.38 -17.43
CA THR A 336 6.41 -17.99 -17.14
C THR A 336 5.38 -19.07 -17.46
N GLY A 337 5.70 -19.97 -18.39
CA GLY A 337 4.75 -20.90 -19.00
C GLY A 337 3.80 -20.25 -20.02
N ILE A 338 3.93 -18.95 -20.28
CA ILE A 338 3.10 -18.25 -21.27
C ILE A 338 3.74 -18.42 -22.66
N PRO A 339 2.99 -18.87 -23.68
CA PRO A 339 3.55 -19.12 -25.01
C PRO A 339 4.24 -17.87 -25.59
N ALA A 340 5.43 -18.05 -26.18
CA ALA A 340 6.20 -16.98 -26.82
C ALA A 340 5.38 -16.20 -27.84
N LYS A 341 4.56 -16.91 -28.64
CA LYS A 341 3.64 -16.31 -29.62
C LYS A 341 2.62 -15.36 -28.99
N ASP A 342 2.15 -15.65 -27.77
CA ASP A 342 1.17 -14.83 -27.07
C ASP A 342 1.84 -13.59 -26.46
N ILE A 343 3.07 -13.74 -25.93
CA ILE A 343 3.90 -12.60 -25.50
C ILE A 343 4.11 -11.64 -26.67
N GLU A 344 4.55 -12.14 -27.83
CA GLU A 344 4.74 -11.31 -29.02
C GLU A 344 3.44 -10.68 -29.53
N ARG A 345 2.33 -11.43 -29.54
CA ARG A 345 1.02 -10.91 -29.97
C ARG A 345 0.55 -9.78 -29.06
N ILE A 346 0.57 -9.97 -27.74
CA ILE A 346 0.18 -8.96 -26.76
C ILE A 346 1.03 -7.70 -26.91
N ALA A 347 2.35 -7.85 -27.09
CA ALA A 347 3.24 -6.71 -27.36
C ALA A 347 2.85 -5.95 -28.64
N LYS A 348 2.62 -6.67 -29.75
CA LYS A 348 2.22 -6.06 -31.03
C LYS A 348 0.87 -5.35 -30.94
N GLU A 349 -0.11 -5.94 -30.28
CA GLU A 349 -1.43 -5.33 -30.07
C GLU A 349 -1.30 -4.00 -29.29
N MET A 350 -0.61 -4.02 -28.14
CA MET A 350 -0.41 -2.82 -27.33
C MET A 350 0.39 -1.74 -28.07
N GLY A 351 1.53 -2.11 -28.66
CA GLY A 351 2.39 -1.19 -29.40
C GLY A 351 1.66 -0.55 -30.58
N SER A 352 0.88 -1.33 -31.33
CA SER A 352 0.11 -0.83 -32.47
C SER A 352 -1.00 0.14 -32.04
N ILE A 353 -1.75 -0.20 -30.98
CA ILE A 353 -2.80 0.67 -30.44
C ILE A 353 -2.22 1.98 -29.92
N ALA A 354 -1.11 1.92 -29.17
CA ALA A 354 -0.46 3.12 -28.65
C ALA A 354 0.06 4.03 -29.79
N LEU A 355 0.79 3.47 -30.77
CA LEU A 355 1.54 4.27 -31.73
C LEU A 355 0.74 4.65 -32.98
N TYR A 356 -0.05 3.72 -33.54
CA TYR A 356 -0.73 3.91 -34.82
C TYR A 356 -2.20 4.34 -34.70
N HIS A 357 -2.77 4.31 -33.48
CA HIS A 357 -4.12 4.78 -33.21
C HIS A 357 -4.17 5.86 -32.11
N PRO A 358 -3.34 6.93 -32.20
CA PRO A 358 -3.33 7.99 -31.20
C PRO A 358 -4.68 8.68 -31.08
N ILE A 359 -4.91 9.27 -29.92
CA ILE A 359 -6.02 10.19 -29.69
C ILE A 359 -5.49 11.61 -29.81
N GLU A 360 -6.24 12.49 -30.45
CA GLU A 360 -5.90 13.92 -30.48
C GLU A 360 -7.08 14.69 -29.90
N LEU A 361 -6.84 15.39 -28.78
CA LEU A 361 -7.82 16.27 -28.18
C LEU A 361 -7.44 17.72 -28.48
N PRO A 362 -8.39 18.58 -28.91
CA PRO A 362 -8.15 19.98 -29.25
C PRO A 362 -7.99 20.86 -27.99
N ILE A 363 -7.11 20.42 -27.09
CA ILE A 363 -6.80 21.07 -25.82
C ILE A 363 -5.46 21.76 -26.01
N GLU A 364 -5.46 23.09 -25.96
CA GLU A 364 -4.22 23.85 -25.95
C GLU A 364 -3.58 23.85 -24.57
N TRP A 365 -2.25 23.75 -24.52
CA TRP A 365 -1.50 23.80 -23.27
C TRP A 365 -0.07 24.30 -23.50
N THR A 366 0.57 24.78 -22.43
CA THR A 366 1.97 25.23 -22.47
C THR A 366 2.82 24.32 -21.60
N ASP A 367 3.94 23.87 -22.12
CA ASP A 367 4.88 23.09 -21.33
C ASP A 367 5.83 23.99 -20.50
N VAL A 368 6.56 23.40 -19.57
CA VAL A 368 7.50 24.11 -18.68
C VAL A 368 8.65 24.80 -19.43
N TRP A 369 8.84 24.51 -20.72
CA TRP A 369 9.81 25.19 -21.60
C TRP A 369 9.22 26.39 -22.34
N GLY A 370 7.91 26.63 -22.21
CA GLY A 370 7.21 27.71 -22.88
C GLY A 370 6.75 27.37 -24.30
N ARG A 371 6.86 26.11 -24.74
CA ARG A 371 6.31 25.68 -26.04
C ARG A 371 4.79 25.58 -25.92
N ARG A 372 4.08 26.21 -26.85
CA ARG A 372 2.61 26.15 -26.91
C ARG A 372 2.18 25.02 -27.84
N HIS A 373 1.45 24.07 -27.28
CA HIS A 373 0.88 22.93 -27.98
C HIS A 373 -0.58 23.23 -28.34
N LYS A 374 -0.98 22.98 -29.58
CA LYS A 374 -2.37 23.20 -30.05
C LYS A 374 -3.33 22.06 -29.69
N LYS A 375 -2.77 20.93 -29.27
CA LYS A 375 -3.51 19.69 -28.99
C LYS A 375 -2.75 18.85 -27.96
N VAL A 376 -3.47 17.94 -27.32
CA VAL A 376 -2.93 16.89 -26.46
C VAL A 376 -2.97 15.57 -27.23
N ILE A 377 -1.86 14.83 -27.23
CA ILE A 377 -1.74 13.53 -27.91
C ILE A 377 -1.89 12.40 -26.89
N GLY A 378 -2.87 11.53 -27.09
CA GLY A 378 -3.14 10.36 -26.27
C GLY A 378 -2.58 9.07 -26.86
N ARG A 379 -2.22 8.14 -25.98
CA ARG A 379 -1.82 6.77 -26.28
C ARG A 379 -2.81 5.85 -25.56
N PRO A 380 -3.82 5.29 -26.25
CA PRO A 380 -4.99 4.69 -25.60
C PRO A 380 -4.76 3.27 -25.07
N VAL A 381 -3.63 3.07 -24.39
CA VAL A 381 -3.27 1.86 -23.65
C VAL A 381 -3.06 2.26 -22.21
N SER A 382 -3.80 1.65 -21.29
CA SER A 382 -3.71 1.96 -19.86
C SER A 382 -3.46 0.71 -19.03
N PHE A 383 -2.86 0.92 -17.86
CA PHE A 383 -2.44 -0.14 -16.96
C PHE A 383 -2.98 0.13 -15.57
N HIS A 384 -3.24 -0.94 -14.82
CA HIS A 384 -3.35 -0.85 -13.38
C HIS A 384 -2.75 -2.07 -12.70
N VAL A 385 -1.90 -1.82 -11.71
CA VAL A 385 -1.13 -2.85 -10.99
C VAL A 385 -1.41 -2.73 -9.50
N MET A 386 -1.44 -3.87 -8.79
CA MET A 386 -1.52 -3.84 -7.33
C MET A 386 -0.75 -4.99 -6.67
N ARG A 387 -1.36 -5.64 -5.68
CA ARG A 387 -0.68 -6.41 -4.64
C ARG A 387 -0.14 -7.74 -5.15
N GLY A 388 -0.74 -8.28 -6.21
CA GLY A 388 -0.25 -9.46 -6.92
C GLY A 388 1.13 -9.29 -7.52
N VAL A 389 1.57 -8.05 -7.79
CA VAL A 389 2.97 -7.76 -8.12
C VAL A 389 3.76 -7.33 -6.88
N ALA A 390 3.13 -6.55 -5.99
CA ALA A 390 3.80 -6.00 -4.82
C ALA A 390 4.35 -7.07 -3.86
N SER A 391 3.64 -8.19 -3.69
CA SER A 391 3.86 -9.14 -2.57
C SER A 391 4.79 -10.30 -2.91
N HIS A 392 5.86 -9.98 -3.62
CA HIS A 392 6.93 -10.89 -4.00
C HIS A 392 8.27 -10.29 -3.57
N THR A 393 9.27 -11.13 -3.29
CA THR A 393 10.63 -10.66 -3.00
C THR A 393 11.26 -9.95 -4.20
N ASN A 394 10.76 -10.16 -5.41
CA ASN A 394 11.17 -9.44 -6.63
C ASN A 394 10.17 -8.34 -7.06
N GLY A 395 9.24 -7.96 -6.16
CA GLY A 395 8.11 -7.10 -6.50
C GLY A 395 8.49 -5.67 -6.88
N PHE A 396 9.53 -5.09 -6.26
CA PHE A 396 9.99 -3.74 -6.61
C PHE A 396 10.51 -3.67 -8.05
N GLN A 397 11.39 -4.60 -8.45
CA GLN A 397 11.95 -4.61 -9.80
C GLN A 397 10.90 -4.98 -10.85
N THR A 398 9.98 -5.89 -10.54
CA THR A 398 8.83 -6.20 -11.39
C THR A 398 7.95 -4.97 -11.62
N ALA A 399 7.64 -4.23 -10.55
CA ALA A 399 6.85 -3.01 -10.67
C ALA A 399 7.57 -1.94 -11.51
N ARG A 400 8.89 -1.80 -11.36
CA ARG A 400 9.70 -0.91 -12.22
C ARG A 400 9.66 -1.33 -13.68
N ALA A 401 9.69 -2.63 -13.99
CA ALA A 401 9.57 -3.11 -15.37
C ALA A 401 8.25 -2.64 -16.02
N ILE A 402 7.15 -2.64 -15.27
CA ILE A 402 5.85 -2.16 -15.77
C ILE A 402 5.86 -0.64 -15.99
N PHE A 403 6.46 0.14 -15.08
CA PHE A 403 6.61 1.58 -15.29
C PHE A 403 7.50 1.90 -16.50
N LEU A 404 8.58 1.14 -16.74
CA LEU A 404 9.38 1.28 -17.96
C LEU A 404 8.59 0.92 -19.22
N LEU A 405 7.78 -0.15 -19.19
CA LEU A 405 6.87 -0.48 -20.30
C LEU A 405 5.92 0.69 -20.61
N MET A 406 5.39 1.35 -19.58
CA MET A 406 4.56 2.54 -19.77
C MET A 406 5.33 3.70 -20.42
N MET A 407 6.61 3.88 -20.08
CA MET A 407 7.47 4.88 -20.73
C MET A 407 7.73 4.52 -22.19
N LEU A 408 8.04 3.25 -22.50
CA LEU A 408 8.26 2.78 -23.88
C LEU A 408 7.04 2.99 -24.77
N LEU A 409 5.82 2.86 -24.23
CA LEU A 409 4.58 3.12 -24.96
C LEU A 409 4.19 4.61 -24.96
N GLY A 410 4.76 5.42 -24.07
CA GLY A 410 4.45 6.83 -23.86
C GLY A 410 3.03 7.08 -23.34
N VAL A 411 2.55 6.22 -22.42
CA VAL A 411 1.17 6.23 -21.93
C VAL A 411 0.99 6.93 -20.57
N VAL A 412 2.06 7.53 -20.03
CA VAL A 412 2.02 8.19 -18.72
C VAL A 412 1.49 9.61 -18.85
N ASP A 413 0.40 9.88 -18.15
CA ASP A 413 -0.27 11.17 -18.03
C ASP A 413 -0.81 11.75 -19.35
N VAL A 414 -1.30 10.88 -20.24
CA VAL A 414 -1.85 11.23 -21.56
C VAL A 414 -3.29 10.70 -21.72
N PRO A 415 -4.10 11.25 -22.65
CA PRO A 415 -5.44 10.74 -22.92
C PRO A 415 -5.45 9.24 -23.29
N GLY A 416 -6.37 8.51 -22.68
CA GLY A 416 -6.52 7.06 -22.82
C GLY A 416 -5.42 6.23 -22.16
N GLY A 417 -4.42 6.86 -21.56
CA GLY A 417 -3.32 6.24 -20.85
C GLY A 417 -3.58 6.07 -19.35
N PHE A 418 -2.50 6.00 -18.58
CA PHE A 418 -2.52 6.08 -17.12
C PHE A 418 -2.43 7.55 -16.70
N LEU A 419 -3.31 8.00 -15.81
CA LEU A 419 -3.32 9.36 -15.30
C LEU A 419 -3.00 9.37 -13.80
N ASN A 420 -2.12 10.28 -13.39
CA ASN A 420 -1.90 10.53 -11.97
C ASN A 420 -3.16 11.10 -11.28
N LYS A 421 -3.22 11.01 -9.96
CA LYS A 421 -4.23 11.67 -9.13
C LYS A 421 -3.54 12.75 -8.31
N PRO A 422 -4.11 13.97 -8.19
CA PRO A 422 -3.56 14.98 -7.30
C PRO A 422 -3.44 14.43 -5.87
N PRO A 423 -2.30 14.67 -5.18
CA PRO A 423 -1.28 15.67 -5.48
C PRO A 423 -0.09 15.19 -6.33
N TYR A 424 -0.23 14.11 -7.10
CA TYR A 424 0.81 13.57 -8.00
C TYR A 424 0.62 14.05 -9.44
N PRO A 425 1.68 14.09 -10.27
CA PRO A 425 3.05 13.66 -9.99
C PRO A 425 3.86 14.67 -9.14
N LYS A 426 4.97 14.21 -8.55
CA LYS A 426 5.90 14.99 -7.72
C LYS A 426 7.35 14.77 -8.14
N HIS A 427 8.20 15.78 -7.93
CA HIS A 427 9.65 15.62 -8.00
C HIS A 427 10.13 14.73 -6.85
N ILE A 428 10.79 13.62 -7.19
CA ILE A 428 11.28 12.65 -6.19
C ILE A 428 12.33 13.29 -5.26
N GLU A 429 13.14 14.22 -5.78
CA GLU A 429 14.18 14.92 -5.02
C GLU A 429 13.59 15.90 -3.99
N ASP A 430 12.34 16.32 -4.19
CA ASP A 430 11.65 17.25 -3.32
C ASP A 430 10.83 16.53 -2.21
N LEU A 431 10.66 15.22 -2.31
CA LEU A 431 9.96 14.43 -1.28
C LEU A 431 10.75 14.40 0.04
N PRO A 432 10.06 14.30 1.19
CA PRO A 432 10.73 14.23 2.48
C PRO A 432 11.67 13.03 2.55
N LYS A 433 12.85 13.25 3.10
CA LYS A 433 13.79 12.19 3.49
C LYS A 433 13.52 11.78 4.94
N PRO A 434 13.90 10.55 5.35
CA PRO A 434 13.85 10.17 6.77
C PRO A 434 14.63 11.17 7.62
N TYR A 435 14.04 11.64 8.72
CA TYR A 435 14.72 12.60 9.58
C TYR A 435 15.92 11.95 10.26
N LYS A 436 17.07 12.61 10.14
CA LYS A 436 18.36 12.07 10.52
C LYS A 436 18.52 11.97 12.02
N ILE A 437 18.72 10.73 12.47
CA ILE A 437 19.11 10.36 13.82
C ILE A 437 20.21 9.31 13.71
N SER A 438 21.10 9.30 14.69
CA SER A 438 22.32 8.45 14.73
C SER A 438 22.23 7.34 15.77
N LYS A 439 21.27 7.45 16.70
CA LYS A 439 21.00 6.45 17.74
C LYS A 439 19.55 6.52 18.23
N PRO A 440 18.98 5.42 18.77
CA PRO A 440 17.58 5.38 19.18
C PRO A 440 17.23 6.39 20.30
N ASP A 441 18.15 6.65 21.21
CA ASP A 441 17.94 7.53 22.37
C ASP A 441 18.23 9.02 22.08
N GLU A 442 18.42 9.40 20.82
CA GLU A 442 18.76 10.79 20.45
C GLU A 442 17.65 11.78 20.85
N ILE A 443 16.39 11.40 20.66
CA ILE A 443 15.23 12.17 21.12
C ILE A 443 15.01 11.92 22.62
N LYS A 444 15.10 12.98 23.42
CA LYS A 444 15.01 12.90 24.87
C LYS A 444 13.57 13.07 25.37
N TYR A 445 13.37 12.71 26.63
CA TYR A 445 12.08 12.91 27.31
C TYR A 445 11.66 14.39 27.24
N GLY A 446 10.42 14.63 26.81
CA GLY A 446 9.86 15.99 26.63
C GLY A 446 10.10 16.60 25.24
N GLU A 447 10.98 16.02 24.43
CA GLU A 447 11.24 16.49 23.06
C GLU A 447 10.25 15.89 22.05
N VAL A 448 10.05 16.62 20.95
CA VAL A 448 9.24 16.21 19.80
C VAL A 448 10.15 15.63 18.74
N TYR A 449 9.77 14.53 18.10
CA TYR A 449 10.48 14.07 16.90
C TYR A 449 10.29 15.10 15.78
N PRO A 450 11.36 15.75 15.30
CA PRO A 450 11.25 17.02 14.59
C PRO A 450 10.96 16.88 13.09
N GLY A 451 10.98 15.66 12.54
CA GLY A 451 10.77 15.44 11.12
C GLY A 451 9.78 14.30 10.83
N PRO A 452 9.59 13.96 9.56
CA PRO A 452 8.65 12.94 9.17
C PRO A 452 9.20 11.54 9.50
N HIS A 453 8.34 10.69 10.05
CA HIS A 453 8.66 9.27 10.25
C HIS A 453 8.80 8.50 8.93
N LEU A 454 8.13 8.97 7.87
CA LEU A 454 8.15 8.33 6.56
C LEU A 454 8.84 9.22 5.54
N GLY A 455 9.65 8.63 4.66
CA GLY A 455 10.43 9.37 3.68
C GLY A 455 10.95 8.51 2.53
N TYR A 456 11.69 9.17 1.63
CA TYR A 456 12.17 8.61 0.37
C TYR A 456 13.68 8.82 0.26
N PRO A 457 14.50 7.86 0.71
CA PRO A 457 15.96 7.92 0.59
C PRO A 457 16.42 8.05 -0.87
N GLN A 458 17.37 8.93 -1.14
CA GLN A 458 17.90 9.16 -2.49
C GLN A 458 19.27 8.53 -2.70
N ASN A 459 19.98 8.22 -1.61
CA ASN A 459 21.29 7.58 -1.58
C ASN A 459 21.52 6.92 -0.19
N PRO A 460 22.63 6.18 0.03
CA PRO A 460 22.90 5.52 1.30
C PRO A 460 23.03 6.45 2.49
N ASP A 461 23.47 7.69 2.28
CA ASP A 461 23.61 8.68 3.33
C ASP A 461 22.26 9.18 3.84
N ASP A 462 21.14 8.81 3.21
CA ASP A 462 19.77 9.04 3.68
C ASP A 462 19.24 7.93 4.63
N LEU A 463 19.96 6.82 4.84
CA LEU A 463 19.58 5.75 5.77
C LEU A 463 19.63 6.12 7.27
N LEU A 464 18.76 5.49 8.07
CA LEU A 464 18.72 5.59 9.53
C LEU A 464 19.45 4.40 10.17
N VAL A 465 20.77 4.52 10.22
CA VAL A 465 21.68 3.51 10.76
C VAL A 465 22.63 4.12 11.77
N ASP A 466 23.06 3.32 12.75
CA ASP A 466 24.10 3.72 13.69
C ASP A 466 25.48 3.79 13.02
N GLN A 467 26.51 4.17 13.77
CA GLN A 467 27.90 4.26 13.28
C GLN A 467 28.46 2.92 12.76
N LYS A 468 27.87 1.78 13.16
CA LYS A 468 28.25 0.44 12.70
C LYS A 468 27.39 -0.03 11.52
N GLY A 469 26.40 0.75 11.11
CA GLY A 469 25.45 0.40 10.06
C GLY A 469 24.26 -0.44 10.55
N ASN A 470 23.98 -0.53 11.85
CA ASN A 470 22.82 -1.28 12.36
C ASN A 470 21.52 -0.45 12.28
N PRO A 471 20.34 -1.09 12.17
CA PRO A 471 19.05 -0.39 12.17
C PRO A 471 18.80 0.42 13.45
N ILE A 472 18.25 1.63 13.32
CA ILE A 472 17.87 2.49 14.46
C ILE A 472 16.40 2.28 14.88
N ARG A 473 15.50 2.05 13.93
CA ARG A 473 14.07 1.84 14.21
C ARG A 473 13.77 0.39 14.54
N ILE A 474 12.76 0.16 15.39
CA ILE A 474 12.32 -1.19 15.78
C ILE A 474 11.84 -2.02 14.58
N ASP A 475 11.25 -1.38 13.57
CA ASP A 475 10.76 -2.05 12.35
C ASP A 475 11.83 -2.22 11.27
N TRP A 476 13.07 -1.75 11.53
CA TRP A 476 14.22 -1.77 10.62
C TRP A 476 14.03 -0.96 9.32
N ALA A 477 13.02 -0.10 9.24
CA ALA A 477 12.80 0.76 8.09
C ALA A 477 13.98 1.74 7.90
N TYR A 478 14.35 1.98 6.63
CA TYR A 478 15.50 2.83 6.24
C TYR A 478 16.85 2.32 6.75
N SER A 479 16.99 1.01 6.95
CA SER A 479 18.27 0.37 7.22
C SER A 479 18.86 -0.23 5.94
N TRP A 480 20.08 -0.78 6.01
CA TRP A 480 20.65 -1.54 4.90
C TRP A 480 19.85 -2.78 4.52
N TRP A 481 18.98 -3.29 5.40
CA TRP A 481 18.07 -4.41 5.10
C TRP A 481 16.85 -3.97 4.29
N PHE A 482 16.30 -2.79 4.60
CA PHE A 482 15.17 -2.22 3.87
C PHE A 482 15.40 -0.72 3.55
N PRO A 483 16.26 -0.43 2.56
CA PRO A 483 16.65 0.94 2.24
C PRO A 483 15.49 1.84 1.82
N LEU A 484 14.62 1.38 0.92
CA LEU A 484 13.58 2.21 0.28
C LEU A 484 12.18 1.95 0.85
N THR A 485 12.07 1.77 2.17
CA THR A 485 10.80 1.49 2.86
C THR A 485 9.95 2.76 3.05
N ALA A 486 9.34 3.26 1.98
CA ALA A 486 8.54 4.50 2.00
C ALA A 486 7.35 4.52 2.99
N HIS A 487 6.94 3.35 3.52
CA HIS A 487 5.78 3.23 4.43
C HIS A 487 6.08 2.49 5.75
N GLY A 488 7.35 2.30 6.11
CA GLY A 488 7.76 1.47 7.26
C GLY A 488 7.41 -0.02 7.14
N CYS A 489 7.74 -0.80 8.17
CA CYS A 489 7.65 -2.27 8.17
C CYS A 489 6.89 -2.82 9.40
N ILE A 490 5.61 -2.49 9.54
CA ILE A 490 4.77 -2.94 10.68
C ILE A 490 4.81 -4.46 10.89
N GLN A 491 4.94 -5.26 9.83
CA GLN A 491 5.02 -6.71 9.89
C GLN A 491 6.21 -7.23 10.72
N ASN A 492 7.27 -6.43 10.85
CA ASN A 492 8.47 -6.78 11.59
C ASN A 492 8.43 -6.31 13.06
N VAL A 493 7.47 -5.47 13.48
CA VAL A 493 7.49 -4.86 14.82
C VAL A 493 7.38 -5.88 15.96
N ILE A 494 6.47 -6.86 15.85
CA ILE A 494 6.28 -7.90 16.88
C ILE A 494 7.49 -8.86 16.91
N PRO A 495 7.95 -9.42 15.77
CA PRO A 495 9.18 -10.22 15.76
C PRO A 495 10.38 -9.48 16.35
N ALA A 496 10.63 -8.23 15.94
CA ALA A 496 11.75 -7.42 16.40
C ALA A 496 11.68 -7.12 17.92
N ALA A 497 10.49 -6.77 18.43
CA ALA A 497 10.28 -6.53 19.85
C ALA A 497 10.46 -7.81 20.68
N TYR A 498 9.97 -8.95 20.20
CA TYR A 498 10.15 -10.25 20.84
C TYR A 498 11.63 -10.68 20.89
N GLN A 499 12.35 -10.48 19.79
CA GLN A 499 13.79 -10.76 19.70
C GLN A 499 14.65 -9.68 20.38
N GLN A 500 14.04 -8.57 20.80
CA GLN A 500 14.72 -7.38 21.30
C GLN A 500 15.83 -6.87 20.36
N ASN A 501 15.57 -6.91 19.05
CA ASN A 501 16.52 -6.56 18.01
C ASN A 501 15.93 -5.49 17.07
N PRO A 502 16.43 -4.23 17.10
CA PRO A 502 17.68 -3.80 17.74
C PRO A 502 17.59 -3.55 19.26
N TYR A 503 16.39 -3.49 19.83
CA TYR A 503 16.16 -3.31 21.27
C TYR A 503 14.75 -3.74 21.69
N GLY A 504 14.54 -3.94 23.00
CA GLY A 504 13.20 -4.11 23.58
C GLY A 504 12.41 -2.79 23.69
N ILE A 505 11.09 -2.89 23.65
CA ILE A 505 10.14 -1.77 23.83
C ILE A 505 9.38 -1.89 25.17
N GLU A 506 8.73 -0.81 25.59
CA GLU A 506 7.95 -0.74 26.84
C GLU A 506 6.45 -0.75 26.58
N VAL A 507 6.02 -0.08 25.51
CA VAL A 507 4.60 0.00 25.11
C VAL A 507 4.50 -0.21 23.60
N LEU A 508 3.66 -1.17 23.19
CA LEU A 508 3.21 -1.35 21.82
C LEU A 508 1.77 -0.84 21.69
N MET A 509 1.55 0.18 20.87
CA MET A 509 0.24 0.69 20.50
C MET A 509 -0.12 0.22 19.09
N ILE A 510 -1.28 -0.42 18.97
CA ILE A 510 -1.83 -0.88 17.69
C ILE A 510 -3.20 -0.25 17.48
N TYR A 511 -3.37 0.47 16.37
CA TYR A 511 -4.65 1.07 15.98
C TYR A 511 -5.11 0.50 14.64
N MET A 512 -6.36 -0.01 14.57
CA MET A 512 -6.97 -0.55 13.34
C MET A 512 -6.17 -1.65 12.61
N ALA A 513 -5.40 -2.46 13.35
CA ALA A 513 -4.63 -3.57 12.81
C ALA A 513 -4.83 -4.84 13.63
N ASN A 514 -4.95 -5.97 12.93
CA ASN A 514 -5.11 -7.28 13.54
C ASN A 514 -3.83 -8.13 13.34
N MET A 515 -2.77 -7.75 14.06
CA MET A 515 -1.44 -8.36 13.92
C MET A 515 -1.33 -9.72 14.61
N ALA A 516 -2.18 -10.03 15.58
CA ALA A 516 -2.26 -11.37 16.17
C ALA A 516 -2.76 -12.43 15.17
N TRP A 517 -3.39 -12.02 14.06
CA TRP A 517 -4.04 -12.92 13.12
C TRP A 517 -3.77 -12.49 11.67
N ASN A 518 -4.79 -12.07 10.92
CA ASN A 518 -4.74 -11.90 9.47
C ASN A 518 -3.62 -11.01 8.90
N SER A 519 -3.08 -10.06 9.68
CA SER A 519 -2.03 -9.13 9.21
C SER A 519 -0.60 -9.64 9.41
N SER A 520 -0.40 -10.90 9.82
CA SER A 520 0.93 -11.46 10.06
C SER A 520 1.18 -12.78 9.35
N GLN A 521 2.47 -13.11 9.19
CA GLN A 521 2.96 -14.40 8.72
C GLN A 521 3.26 -15.30 9.91
N ASN A 522 3.23 -16.61 9.71
CA ASN A 522 3.49 -17.62 10.74
C ASN A 522 2.75 -17.28 12.04
N ILE A 523 1.42 -17.32 11.99
CA ILE A 523 0.57 -16.97 13.13
C ILE A 523 1.00 -17.67 14.43
N PRO A 524 1.32 -18.99 14.46
CA PRO A 524 1.78 -19.62 15.70
C PRO A 524 3.00 -18.92 16.32
N TYR A 525 3.97 -18.51 15.51
CA TYR A 525 5.14 -17.75 15.98
C TYR A 525 4.73 -16.39 16.56
N ILE A 526 3.82 -15.67 15.90
CA ILE A 526 3.38 -14.35 16.35
C ILE A 526 2.59 -14.43 17.66
N LEU A 527 1.71 -15.42 17.80
CA LEU A 527 0.99 -15.64 19.05
C LEU A 527 1.95 -15.97 20.19
N LYS A 528 2.95 -16.83 19.93
CA LYS A 528 4.03 -17.11 20.89
C LYS A 528 4.79 -15.83 21.26
N ALA A 529 5.16 -15.01 20.30
CA ALA A 529 5.88 -13.75 20.52
C ALA A 529 5.07 -12.77 21.39
N LEU A 530 3.76 -12.67 21.15
CA LEU A 530 2.88 -11.82 21.94
C LEU A 530 2.74 -12.33 23.37
N THR A 531 2.78 -13.65 23.63
CA THR A 531 2.58 -14.20 24.99
C THR A 531 3.86 -14.58 25.72
N ALA A 532 5.03 -14.41 25.10
CA ALA A 532 6.30 -14.84 25.69
C ALA A 532 6.67 -14.01 26.93
N THR A 533 7.21 -14.71 27.93
CA THR A 533 7.72 -14.13 29.17
C THR A 533 9.21 -14.41 29.35
N ASP A 534 9.89 -13.54 30.10
CA ASP A 534 11.23 -13.79 30.62
C ASP A 534 11.21 -14.85 31.76
N PRO A 535 12.38 -15.30 32.25
CA PRO A 535 12.45 -16.24 33.38
C PRO A 535 11.84 -15.75 34.70
N SER A 536 11.58 -14.45 34.83
CA SER A 536 10.91 -13.85 36.00
C SER A 536 9.40 -13.76 35.83
N GLY A 537 8.85 -14.22 34.70
CA GLY A 537 7.42 -14.19 34.40
C GLY A 537 6.92 -12.86 33.83
N ASN A 538 7.79 -11.90 33.53
CA ASN A 538 7.39 -10.65 32.89
C ASN A 538 7.24 -10.86 31.39
N TYR A 539 6.21 -10.27 30.78
CA TYR A 539 6.08 -10.30 29.32
C TYR A 539 7.24 -9.58 28.64
N ILE A 540 7.80 -10.20 27.59
CA ILE A 540 8.90 -9.62 26.80
C ILE A 540 8.45 -8.32 26.11
N ILE A 541 7.20 -8.29 25.63
CA ILE A 541 6.50 -7.06 25.24
C ILE A 541 5.64 -6.65 26.43
N PRO A 542 6.06 -5.67 27.26
CA PRO A 542 5.50 -5.49 28.58
C PRO A 542 4.03 -5.06 28.55
N ARG A 543 3.68 -4.12 27.65
CA ARG A 543 2.34 -3.51 27.60
C ARG A 543 1.88 -3.34 26.15
N ILE A 544 0.65 -3.75 25.87
CA ILE A 544 -0.01 -3.65 24.58
C ILE A 544 -1.32 -2.86 24.75
N ILE A 545 -1.40 -1.70 24.08
CA ILE A 545 -2.61 -0.90 23.98
C ILE A 545 -3.20 -1.12 22.59
N THR A 546 -4.47 -1.53 22.50
CA THR A 546 -5.17 -1.71 21.23
C THR A 546 -6.36 -0.79 21.12
N ILE A 547 -6.47 -0.14 19.96
CA ILE A 547 -7.59 0.72 19.59
C ILE A 547 -8.31 0.06 18.43
N ASP A 548 -9.50 -0.47 18.71
CA ASP A 548 -10.34 -1.22 17.77
C ASP A 548 -11.82 -0.99 18.11
N ALA A 549 -12.70 -1.14 17.14
CA ALA A 549 -14.15 -1.05 17.34
C ALA A 549 -14.79 -2.41 17.64
N PHE A 550 -14.08 -3.51 17.35
CA PHE A 550 -14.59 -4.88 17.45
C PHE A 550 -13.65 -5.76 18.27
N TYR A 551 -14.22 -6.76 18.96
CA TYR A 551 -13.49 -7.81 19.67
C TYR A 551 -12.82 -8.77 18.66
N SER A 552 -11.72 -8.32 18.08
CA SER A 552 -10.89 -9.05 17.11
C SER A 552 -9.89 -9.97 17.82
N GLU A 553 -9.17 -10.81 17.08
CA GLU A 553 -8.09 -11.63 17.65
C GLU A 553 -7.04 -10.76 18.33
N GLN A 554 -6.68 -9.60 17.76
CA GLN A 554 -5.73 -8.69 18.38
C GLN A 554 -6.17 -8.25 19.78
N VAL A 555 -7.47 -7.99 19.99
CA VAL A 555 -8.00 -7.59 21.30
C VAL A 555 -7.71 -8.64 22.37
N ALA A 556 -7.83 -9.93 22.06
CA ALA A 556 -7.54 -11.01 23.00
C ALA A 556 -6.06 -11.07 23.45
N TYR A 557 -5.16 -10.46 22.68
CA TYR A 557 -3.72 -10.39 22.97
C TYR A 557 -3.28 -9.01 23.52
N SER A 558 -4.21 -8.17 23.96
CA SER A 558 -3.93 -6.83 24.46
C SER A 558 -4.06 -6.72 25.98
N ASP A 559 -3.41 -5.71 26.57
CA ASP A 559 -3.48 -5.43 28.00
C ASP A 559 -4.52 -4.36 28.33
N LEU A 560 -4.57 -3.30 27.51
CA LEU A 560 -5.57 -2.24 27.57
C LEU A 560 -6.23 -2.08 26.20
N VAL A 561 -7.56 -2.06 26.18
CA VAL A 561 -8.35 -1.89 24.96
C VAL A 561 -9.14 -0.60 25.06
N LEU A 562 -8.94 0.29 24.10
CA LEU A 562 -9.67 1.55 23.98
C LEU A 562 -10.67 1.39 22.82
N PRO A 563 -11.98 1.28 23.10
CA PRO A 563 -12.96 0.96 22.07
C PRO A 563 -13.21 2.18 21.18
N ASP A 564 -12.93 2.00 19.88
CA ASP A 564 -13.15 3.03 18.86
C ASP A 564 -14.62 3.09 18.44
N ALA A 565 -15.08 4.29 18.09
CA ALA A 565 -16.40 4.50 17.51
C ALA A 565 -16.43 4.00 16.05
N THR A 566 -17.59 3.67 15.52
CA THR A 566 -17.68 3.27 14.10
C THR A 566 -17.58 4.51 13.18
N TYR A 567 -17.41 4.27 11.87
CA TYR A 567 -17.22 5.36 10.89
C TYR A 567 -18.43 6.30 10.71
N LEU A 568 -19.59 5.98 11.31
CA LEU A 568 -20.79 6.82 11.33
C LEU A 568 -21.01 7.55 12.67
N GLU A 569 -20.07 7.44 13.60
CA GLU A 569 -20.18 7.92 14.97
C GLU A 569 -19.05 8.88 15.39
N GLN A 570 -18.03 9.04 14.55
CA GLN A 570 -16.86 9.88 14.85
C GLN A 570 -16.56 10.89 13.75
N TRP A 571 -15.87 11.96 14.16
CA TRP A 571 -15.22 12.90 13.25
C TRP A 571 -13.97 12.25 12.65
N PHE A 572 -13.83 12.33 11.33
CA PHE A 572 -12.70 11.72 10.63
C PHE A 572 -12.41 12.49 9.34
N ALA A 573 -11.14 12.84 9.08
CA ALA A 573 -10.73 13.52 7.85
C ALA A 573 -10.08 12.54 6.87
N LEU A 574 -10.57 12.52 5.64
CA LEU A 574 -9.93 11.83 4.51
C LEU A 574 -9.14 12.85 3.71
N SER A 575 -7.96 13.20 4.24
CA SER A 575 -7.18 14.38 3.84
C SER A 575 -6.39 14.22 2.54
N LEU A 576 -6.14 15.34 1.84
CA LEU A 576 -5.11 15.45 0.79
C LEU A 576 -3.68 15.28 1.32
N LEU A 577 -3.46 15.40 2.63
CA LEU A 577 -2.17 15.12 3.28
C LEU A 577 -1.85 13.63 3.34
N ASP A 578 -2.89 12.78 3.19
CA ASP A 578 -2.81 11.34 3.32
C ASP A 578 -3.02 10.67 1.97
N ARG A 579 -4.15 9.99 1.84
CA ARG A 579 -4.52 9.18 0.69
C ARG A 579 -5.92 9.63 0.30
N PRO A 580 -6.10 10.70 -0.46
CA PRO A 580 -7.42 11.26 -0.68
C PRO A 580 -8.32 10.39 -1.59
N PRO A 581 -9.65 10.55 -1.56
CA PRO A 581 -10.57 10.01 -2.57
C PRO A 581 -10.48 10.72 -3.94
N SER A 582 -9.35 11.38 -4.27
CA SER A 582 -9.14 12.14 -5.50
C SER A 582 -9.50 11.36 -6.77
N ALA A 583 -9.98 12.10 -7.76
CA ALA A 583 -10.17 11.62 -9.12
C ALA A 583 -9.03 12.14 -10.02
N VAL A 584 -8.88 11.56 -11.22
CA VAL A 584 -7.88 12.05 -12.19
C VAL A 584 -8.10 13.48 -12.62
N ASP A 585 -9.35 13.94 -12.61
CA ASP A 585 -9.72 15.29 -13.05
C ASP A 585 -9.68 16.34 -11.92
N GLY A 586 -9.29 15.98 -10.69
CA GLY A 586 -9.08 16.96 -9.63
C GLY A 586 -8.95 16.40 -8.21
N PRO A 587 -8.38 17.18 -7.27
CA PRO A 587 -8.27 16.79 -5.87
C PRO A 587 -9.65 16.71 -5.20
N VAL A 588 -9.83 15.68 -4.37
CA VAL A 588 -11.03 15.47 -3.54
C VAL A 588 -10.58 15.11 -2.14
N ASP A 589 -11.08 15.78 -1.12
CA ASP A 589 -11.02 15.31 0.27
C ASP A 589 -12.41 15.27 0.87
N ALA A 590 -12.55 14.52 1.96
CA ALA A 590 -13.86 14.22 2.51
C ALA A 590 -13.87 14.16 4.03
N LEU A 591 -15.03 14.47 4.58
CA LEU A 591 -15.31 14.49 6.00
C LEU A 591 -16.25 13.33 6.34
N ARG A 592 -15.93 12.59 7.40
CA ARG A 592 -16.92 11.83 8.16
C ARG A 592 -17.22 12.60 9.43
N HIS A 593 -18.50 12.59 9.79
CA HIS A 593 -18.98 13.22 11.00
C HIS A 593 -19.94 12.27 11.71
N PRO A 594 -20.15 12.45 13.03
CA PRO A 594 -21.15 11.68 13.75
C PRO A 594 -22.54 11.85 13.14
N ILE A 595 -23.15 10.75 12.73
CA ILE A 595 -24.51 10.62 12.18
C ILE A 595 -25.43 9.91 13.17
N VAL A 596 -24.90 9.04 14.02
CA VAL A 596 -25.61 8.47 15.17
C VAL A 596 -24.79 8.69 16.42
N ASP A 597 -25.47 8.83 17.56
CA ASP A 597 -24.84 8.88 18.87
C ASP A 597 -24.66 7.45 19.40
N PRO A 598 -23.42 6.97 19.62
CA PRO A 598 -23.17 5.64 20.16
C PRO A 598 -23.76 5.46 21.58
N VAL A 599 -23.78 6.51 22.41
CA VAL A 599 -24.24 6.43 23.81
C VAL A 599 -25.73 6.13 23.87
N ALA A 600 -26.53 6.80 23.05
CA ALA A 600 -27.96 6.53 22.91
C ALA A 600 -28.26 5.12 22.36
N ASN A 601 -27.25 4.41 21.81
CA ASN A 601 -27.34 3.01 21.40
C ASN A 601 -26.71 2.02 22.41
N GLY A 602 -26.29 2.49 23.59
CA GLY A 602 -25.71 1.66 24.66
C GLY A 602 -24.23 1.32 24.44
N TYR A 603 -23.48 2.18 23.75
CA TYR A 603 -22.03 2.05 23.54
C TYR A 603 -21.31 3.27 24.14
N ASP A 604 -20.52 3.06 25.19
CA ASP A 604 -19.61 4.05 25.77
C ASP A 604 -18.25 3.98 25.05
N VAL A 605 -18.24 4.44 23.80
CA VAL A 605 -17.07 4.43 22.91
C VAL A 605 -16.67 5.85 22.53
N LYS A 606 -15.42 6.04 22.10
CA LYS A 606 -14.89 7.33 21.64
C LYS A 606 -14.12 7.15 20.35
N GLY A 607 -14.26 8.09 19.42
CA GLY A 607 -13.42 8.10 18.22
C GLY A 607 -11.95 8.22 18.60
N TRP A 608 -11.06 7.53 17.88
CA TRP A 608 -9.62 7.59 18.12
C TRP A 608 -9.09 9.03 18.15
N GLY A 609 -9.62 9.92 17.31
CA GLY A 609 -9.25 11.33 17.33
C GLY A 609 -9.48 12.00 18.70
N ASP A 610 -10.60 11.73 19.37
CA ASP A 610 -10.90 12.28 20.70
C ASP A 610 -9.99 11.67 21.77
N VAL A 611 -9.76 10.36 21.69
CA VAL A 611 -8.82 9.63 22.57
C VAL A 611 -7.41 10.21 22.44
N MET A 612 -6.96 10.50 21.22
CA MET A 612 -5.68 11.11 20.92
C MET A 612 -5.55 12.50 21.54
N VAL A 613 -6.55 13.38 21.38
CA VAL A 613 -6.54 14.71 22.01
C VAL A 613 -6.49 14.58 23.53
N GLU A 614 -7.28 13.68 24.12
CA GLU A 614 -7.31 13.49 25.57
C GLU A 614 -5.97 13.01 26.14
N ILE A 615 -5.37 11.98 25.53
CA ILE A 615 -4.05 11.47 25.93
C ILE A 615 -2.99 12.55 25.76
N GLY A 616 -2.97 13.24 24.61
CA GLY A 616 -2.00 14.28 24.31
C GLY A 616 -2.05 15.45 25.30
N SER A 617 -3.25 15.89 25.66
CA SER A 617 -3.44 16.96 26.64
C SER A 617 -3.06 16.54 28.07
N ARG A 618 -3.41 15.31 28.50
CA ARG A 618 -3.02 14.81 29.84
C ARG A 618 -1.52 14.64 30.01
N LEU A 619 -0.83 14.19 28.96
CA LEU A 619 0.62 14.08 28.92
C LEU A 619 1.33 15.43 28.73
N LYS A 620 0.57 16.52 28.55
CA LYS A 620 1.07 17.87 28.24
C LYS A 620 2.04 17.86 27.06
N LEU A 621 1.71 17.11 26.01
CA LEU A 621 2.56 17.03 24.83
C LEU A 621 2.61 18.42 24.15
N PRO A 622 3.77 18.88 23.64
CA PRO A 622 3.94 20.27 23.17
C PRO A 622 2.89 20.74 22.15
N GLY A 623 2.46 19.87 21.24
CA GLY A 623 1.44 20.17 20.24
C GLY A 623 0.00 20.26 20.77
N PHE A 624 -0.26 19.86 22.01
CA PHE A 624 -1.60 19.75 22.62
C PHE A 624 -1.84 20.73 23.77
N VAL A 625 -0.86 21.56 24.11
CA VAL A 625 -0.95 22.60 25.14
C VAL A 625 -0.57 23.97 24.59
N ASN A 626 -1.09 25.03 25.20
CA ASN A 626 -0.64 26.39 24.98
C ASN A 626 0.66 26.64 25.76
N GLU A 627 1.28 27.81 25.57
CA GLU A 627 2.53 28.18 26.24
C GLU A 627 2.41 28.20 27.78
N ASP A 628 1.21 28.48 28.31
CA ASP A 628 0.90 28.43 29.74
C ASP A 628 0.62 27.00 30.28
N GLY A 629 0.72 25.99 29.42
CA GLY A 629 0.46 24.59 29.74
C GLY A 629 -1.02 24.21 29.79
N THR A 630 -1.94 25.12 29.46
CA THR A 630 -3.37 24.81 29.34
C THR A 630 -3.67 24.01 28.07
N ARG A 631 -4.77 23.25 28.07
CA ARG A 631 -5.19 22.44 26.92
C ARG A 631 -5.45 23.32 25.69
N LYS A 632 -4.83 22.96 24.56
CA LYS A 632 -4.94 23.69 23.29
C LYS A 632 -6.21 23.38 22.50
N TYR A 633 -6.58 22.10 22.42
CA TYR A 633 -7.76 21.65 21.68
C TYR A 633 -8.79 21.08 22.63
N LYS A 634 -10.03 21.54 22.55
CA LYS A 634 -11.12 21.04 23.40
C LYS A 634 -11.40 19.55 23.13
N ASP A 635 -11.56 19.20 21.86
CA ASP A 635 -11.93 17.88 21.38
C ASP A 635 -11.39 17.69 19.95
N PHE A 636 -11.70 16.56 19.31
CA PHE A 636 -11.21 16.30 17.97
C PHE A 636 -11.88 17.16 16.89
N LYS A 637 -13.11 17.65 17.12
CA LYS A 637 -13.78 18.60 16.21
C LYS A 637 -12.99 19.90 16.15
N ASP A 638 -12.62 20.44 17.31
CA ASP A 638 -11.79 21.64 17.45
C ASP A 638 -10.39 21.44 16.84
N PHE A 639 -9.80 20.26 17.06
CA PHE A 639 -8.54 19.88 16.42
C PHE A 639 -8.64 19.94 14.89
N LEU A 640 -9.66 19.34 14.26
CA LEU A 640 -9.79 19.32 12.80
C LEU A 640 -9.89 20.72 12.18
N ILE A 641 -10.49 21.67 12.90
CA ILE A 641 -10.63 23.07 12.46
C ILE A 641 -9.30 23.80 12.55
N ASN A 642 -8.62 23.66 13.70
CA ASN A 642 -7.52 24.54 14.09
C ASN A 642 -6.12 23.94 13.84
N TRP A 643 -6.00 22.62 13.75
CA TRP A 643 -4.72 21.97 13.49
C TRP A 643 -4.18 22.34 12.10
N GLN A 644 -2.90 22.65 12.07
CA GLN A 644 -2.17 22.97 10.85
C GLN A 644 -0.85 22.22 10.85
N VAL A 645 -0.60 21.44 9.79
CA VAL A 645 0.69 20.75 9.59
C VAL A 645 1.79 21.75 9.21
N LYS A 646 1.40 22.83 8.53
CA LYS A 646 2.22 24.01 8.22
C LYS A 646 1.29 25.23 8.15
N PRO A 647 1.81 26.46 8.30
CA PRO A 647 0.98 27.66 8.23
C PRO A 647 0.05 27.66 7.01
N GLY A 648 -1.25 27.79 7.25
CA GLY A 648 -2.27 27.81 6.21
C GLY A 648 -2.81 26.44 5.75
N VAL A 649 -2.18 25.32 6.09
CA VAL A 649 -2.60 23.98 5.63
C VAL A 649 -3.09 23.13 6.80
N GLY A 650 -4.40 22.87 6.83
CA GLY A 650 -5.06 22.05 7.85
C GLY A 650 -5.36 20.62 7.38
N ALA A 651 -6.16 19.90 8.17
CA ALA A 651 -6.56 18.53 7.87
C ALA A 651 -7.45 18.41 6.61
N LEU A 652 -8.19 19.46 6.27
CA LEU A 652 -9.12 19.53 5.14
C LEU A 652 -8.84 20.77 4.30
N ALA A 653 -8.95 20.66 2.98
CA ALA A 653 -8.55 21.66 1.99
C ALA A 653 -9.69 22.60 1.57
N GLY A 654 -10.93 22.11 1.51
CA GLY A 654 -12.11 22.94 1.18
C GLY A 654 -12.42 24.02 2.22
N TRP A 655 -12.90 25.17 1.73
CA TRP A 655 -13.39 26.33 2.52
C TRP A 655 -12.49 26.77 3.69
N ARG A 656 -11.21 27.02 3.40
CA ARG A 656 -10.24 27.69 4.27
C ARG A 656 -10.44 29.22 4.27
N GLY A 657 -9.68 29.93 5.08
CA GLY A 657 -9.82 31.37 5.29
C GLY A 657 -10.94 31.68 6.28
N LYS A 658 -10.83 32.76 7.06
CA LYS A 658 -11.78 33.05 8.16
C LYS A 658 -13.26 33.04 7.75
N ASN A 659 -13.54 33.33 6.47
CA ASN A 659 -14.88 33.38 5.89
C ASN A 659 -15.22 32.17 4.99
N GLY A 660 -14.30 31.23 4.79
CA GLY A 660 -14.49 30.07 3.90
C GLY A 660 -14.33 30.37 2.40
N ASP A 661 -13.68 31.47 2.06
CA ASP A 661 -13.47 32.00 0.71
C ASP A 661 -12.19 31.48 0.02
N LYS A 662 -11.33 30.77 0.75
CA LYS A 662 -10.08 30.18 0.23
C LYS A 662 -10.18 28.65 0.17
N HIS A 663 -9.28 28.03 -0.60
CA HIS A 663 -9.13 26.57 -0.67
C HIS A 663 -7.65 26.20 -0.61
N PHE A 664 -7.35 24.99 -0.14
CA PHE A 664 -6.02 24.39 0.03
C PHE A 664 -5.12 25.09 1.06
N VAL A 665 -4.87 26.39 0.89
CA VAL A 665 -4.04 27.22 1.76
C VAL A 665 -4.86 28.40 2.27
N GLY A 666 -4.97 28.52 3.59
CA GLY A 666 -5.67 29.62 4.25
C GLY A 666 -5.79 29.40 5.76
N GLU A 667 -6.17 30.44 6.47
CA GLU A 667 -6.40 30.43 7.91
C GLU A 667 -7.47 29.39 8.31
N PRO A 668 -7.46 28.87 9.55
CA PRO A 668 -8.57 28.08 10.08
C PRO A 668 -9.92 28.79 9.90
N ASN A 669 -10.92 28.04 9.44
CA ASN A 669 -12.29 28.51 9.31
C ASN A 669 -13.15 27.82 10.38
N PRO A 670 -13.74 28.56 11.34
CA PRO A 670 -14.56 27.95 12.39
C PRO A 670 -15.81 27.21 11.85
N ASN A 671 -16.25 27.55 10.63
CA ASN A 671 -17.41 26.92 9.98
C ASN A 671 -17.01 25.84 8.94
N GLN A 672 -15.73 25.45 8.87
CA GLN A 672 -15.22 24.58 7.80
C GLN A 672 -16.01 23.27 7.74
N LEU A 673 -16.20 22.60 8.88
CA LEU A 673 -16.85 21.30 8.95
C LEU A 673 -18.34 21.38 8.56
N GLU A 674 -19.03 22.44 8.97
CA GLU A 674 -20.42 22.71 8.58
C GLU A 674 -20.54 22.93 7.06
N MET A 675 -19.55 23.55 6.42
CA MET A 675 -19.53 23.72 4.96
C MET A 675 -19.36 22.38 4.24
N TYR A 676 -18.50 21.48 4.74
CA TYR A 676 -18.43 20.10 4.23
C TYR A 676 -19.76 19.37 4.35
N ILE A 677 -20.42 19.45 5.52
CA ILE A 677 -21.72 18.78 5.74
C ILE A 677 -22.78 19.32 4.77
N LYS A 678 -22.84 20.65 4.58
CA LYS A 678 -23.73 21.28 3.58
C LYS A 678 -23.39 20.84 2.15
N ASN A 679 -22.11 20.62 1.86
CA ASN A 679 -21.63 20.10 0.58
C ASN A 679 -21.55 18.56 0.54
N LYS A 680 -22.46 17.88 1.25
CA LYS A 680 -22.63 16.42 1.19
C LYS A 680 -21.39 15.61 1.57
N GLY A 681 -20.55 16.16 2.44
CA GLY A 681 -19.43 15.47 3.08
C GLY A 681 -18.12 15.47 2.31
N PHE A 682 -17.98 16.21 1.21
CA PHE A 682 -16.72 16.28 0.45
C PHE A 682 -16.46 17.66 -0.14
N PHE A 683 -15.19 17.93 -0.47
CA PHE A 683 -14.76 19.05 -1.31
C PHE A 683 -14.14 18.48 -2.58
N TYR A 684 -14.44 19.10 -3.72
CA TYR A 684 -13.91 18.70 -5.02
C TYR A 684 -13.57 19.93 -5.84
N TYR A 685 -12.33 19.99 -6.30
CA TYR A 685 -11.87 21.04 -7.22
C TYR A 685 -11.59 20.41 -8.58
N LYS A 686 -12.46 20.67 -9.57
CA LYS A 686 -12.28 20.17 -10.92
C LYS A 686 -11.21 20.97 -11.65
N LEU A 687 -10.16 20.30 -12.12
CA LEU A 687 -9.09 20.94 -12.88
C LEU A 687 -9.61 21.46 -14.23
N PRO A 688 -9.18 22.67 -14.65
CA PRO A 688 -9.33 23.12 -16.03
C PRO A 688 -8.78 22.08 -17.02
N GLU A 689 -9.41 21.97 -18.18
CA GLU A 689 -9.08 20.94 -19.18
C GLU A 689 -7.62 20.98 -19.62
N HIS A 690 -7.07 22.18 -19.82
CA HIS A 690 -5.66 22.40 -20.19
C HIS A 690 -4.65 21.94 -19.13
N MET A 691 -5.07 21.59 -17.91
CA MET A 691 -4.20 21.12 -16.82
C MET A 691 -4.31 19.60 -16.56
N ARG A 692 -5.18 18.87 -17.26
CA ARG A 692 -5.50 17.46 -16.92
C ARG A 692 -4.50 16.43 -17.43
N TYR A 693 -3.68 16.80 -18.40
CA TYR A 693 -2.72 15.92 -19.06
C TYR A 693 -1.32 16.53 -19.04
N TYR A 694 -0.32 15.68 -19.24
CA TYR A 694 1.09 16.03 -19.25
C TYR A 694 1.55 16.80 -17.99
N ARG A 695 0.95 16.55 -16.82
CA ARG A 695 1.18 17.29 -15.57
C ARG A 695 2.63 17.30 -15.10
N HIS A 696 3.39 16.29 -15.50
CA HIS A 696 4.84 16.21 -15.27
C HIS A 696 5.62 17.33 -15.98
N VAL A 697 5.04 17.99 -16.98
CA VAL A 697 5.65 19.06 -17.78
C VAL A 697 4.68 20.19 -18.15
N ASN A 698 3.42 20.13 -17.72
CA ASN A 698 2.40 21.14 -17.99
C ASN A 698 2.62 22.35 -17.07
N LYS A 699 2.96 23.50 -17.65
CA LYS A 699 3.33 24.69 -16.90
C LYS A 699 2.19 25.20 -16.02
N ASP A 700 1.00 25.33 -16.59
CA ASP A 700 -0.17 25.89 -15.89
C ASP A 700 -0.56 24.99 -14.71
N TYR A 701 -0.54 23.66 -14.90
CA TYR A 701 -0.75 22.71 -13.81
C TYR A 701 0.31 22.87 -12.72
N GLN A 702 1.59 22.97 -13.09
CA GLN A 702 2.67 23.04 -12.11
C GLN A 702 2.67 24.37 -11.33
N GLU A 703 2.40 25.49 -11.99
CA GLU A 703 2.22 26.79 -11.33
C GLU A 703 1.07 26.74 -10.32
N TRP A 704 -0.05 26.15 -10.72
CA TRP A 704 -1.17 25.89 -9.80
C TRP A 704 -0.76 24.96 -8.65
N ALA A 705 -0.09 23.84 -8.94
CA ALA A 705 0.34 22.86 -7.95
C ALA A 705 1.35 23.42 -6.94
N VAL A 706 2.22 24.35 -7.36
CA VAL A 706 3.09 25.13 -6.47
C VAL A 706 2.24 26.05 -5.59
N SER A 707 1.27 26.77 -6.16
CA SER A 707 0.43 27.71 -5.41
C SER A 707 -0.37 27.05 -4.28
N VAL A 708 -0.75 25.78 -4.44
CA VAL A 708 -1.46 24.98 -3.42
C VAL A 708 -0.53 24.06 -2.60
N GLY A 709 0.77 24.07 -2.89
CA GLY A 709 1.81 23.36 -2.12
C GLY A 709 1.88 21.85 -2.35
N PHE A 710 1.46 21.35 -3.51
CA PHE A 710 1.60 19.95 -3.91
C PHE A 710 3.02 19.59 -4.39
N ILE A 711 3.66 20.54 -5.08
CA ILE A 711 5.06 20.48 -5.51
C ILE A 711 5.79 21.76 -5.06
N LYS A 712 7.13 21.75 -5.09
CA LYS A 712 7.94 22.87 -4.59
C LYS A 712 8.36 23.88 -5.66
N LYS A 713 8.35 23.48 -6.93
CA LYS A 713 8.88 24.27 -8.05
C LYS A 713 8.20 23.90 -9.35
N VAL A 714 8.27 24.82 -10.32
CA VAL A 714 7.91 24.56 -11.72
C VAL A 714 9.16 24.09 -12.44
N ALA A 715 9.22 22.80 -12.73
CA ALA A 715 10.31 22.14 -13.42
C ALA A 715 9.81 20.82 -14.04
N PRO A 716 10.44 20.30 -15.10
CA PRO A 716 10.07 18.98 -15.60
C PRO A 716 10.28 17.90 -14.54
N ILE A 717 9.27 17.05 -14.35
CA ILE A 717 9.40 15.81 -13.59
C ILE A 717 9.86 14.75 -14.60
N THR A 718 11.18 14.58 -14.73
CA THR A 718 11.77 13.58 -15.61
C THR A 718 11.47 12.18 -15.12
N PHE A 719 11.06 11.30 -16.03
CA PHE A 719 10.83 9.90 -15.73
C PHE A 719 12.14 9.12 -15.71
N ASN A 720 12.40 8.43 -14.59
CA ASN A 720 13.61 7.67 -14.35
C ASN A 720 13.53 6.28 -14.97
N PHE A 721 13.89 6.19 -16.25
CA PHE A 721 14.16 4.94 -16.96
C PHE A 721 15.31 4.18 -16.28
N TYR A 722 16.41 4.87 -16.00
CA TYR A 722 17.54 4.39 -15.21
C TYR A 722 17.51 5.07 -13.83
N LEU A 723 17.46 4.28 -12.75
CA LEU A 723 17.31 4.79 -11.39
C LEU A 723 18.66 4.77 -10.67
N GLU A 724 19.44 5.83 -10.86
CA GLU A 724 20.79 5.98 -10.29
C GLU A 724 20.83 5.83 -8.76
N THR A 725 19.75 6.18 -8.05
CA THR A 725 19.61 5.92 -6.60
C THR A 725 19.94 4.48 -6.25
N LEU A 726 19.47 3.49 -7.01
CA LEU A 726 19.80 2.08 -6.73
C LEU A 726 21.28 1.79 -6.93
N GLN A 727 21.89 2.38 -7.97
CA GLN A 727 23.32 2.22 -8.23
C GLN A 727 24.17 2.71 -7.06
N THR A 728 23.78 3.79 -6.37
CA THR A 728 24.51 4.26 -5.17
C THR A 728 24.52 3.23 -4.03
N PHE A 729 23.42 2.50 -3.82
CA PHE A 729 23.37 1.39 -2.86
C PHE A 729 24.18 0.18 -3.36
N ARG A 730 24.19 -0.07 -4.67
CA ARG A 730 25.01 -1.11 -5.29
C ARG A 730 26.51 -0.87 -5.06
N LEU A 731 26.96 0.36 -5.29
CA LEU A 731 28.33 0.81 -5.03
C LEU A 731 28.68 0.67 -3.54
N ALA A 732 27.74 0.96 -2.64
CA ALA A 732 27.95 0.75 -1.20
C ALA A 732 28.13 -0.73 -0.85
N GLY A 733 27.35 -1.62 -1.47
CA GLY A 733 27.54 -3.07 -1.35
C GLY A 733 28.91 -3.54 -1.84
N GLN A 734 29.47 -2.90 -2.88
CA GLN A 734 30.80 -3.17 -3.43
C GLN A 734 31.94 -2.55 -2.62
N GLY A 735 31.64 -1.71 -1.61
CA GLY A 735 32.65 -0.94 -0.87
C GLY A 735 33.25 0.23 -1.67
N LEU A 736 32.56 0.69 -2.72
CA LEU A 736 32.98 1.77 -3.62
C LEU A 736 32.22 3.10 -3.37
N TRP A 737 31.23 3.10 -2.46
CA TRP A 737 30.52 4.32 -2.09
C TRP A 737 31.41 5.22 -1.22
N GLU A 738 31.57 6.48 -1.63
CA GLU A 738 32.40 7.47 -0.93
C GLU A 738 31.64 8.27 0.15
N GLY A 739 30.34 8.03 0.32
CA GLY A 739 29.53 8.73 1.33
C GLY A 739 29.73 8.20 2.75
N LYS A 740 29.07 8.86 3.70
CA LYS A 740 29.27 8.66 5.14
C LYS A 740 28.74 7.32 5.65
N ASN A 741 27.55 6.92 5.18
CA ASN A 741 26.93 5.69 5.63
C ASN A 741 27.54 4.52 4.86
N GLN A 742 28.11 3.58 5.61
CA GLN A 742 28.67 2.34 5.05
C GLN A 742 27.90 1.12 5.58
N PRO A 743 27.68 0.09 4.74
CA PRO A 743 27.05 -1.13 5.19
C PRO A 743 27.98 -1.89 6.13
N PRO A 744 27.44 -2.58 7.16
CA PRO A 744 28.19 -3.51 7.99
C PRO A 744 29.08 -4.47 7.17
N ASN A 745 30.15 -4.97 7.78
CA ASN A 745 31.01 -5.99 7.17
C ASN A 745 30.35 -7.37 7.18
N ASP A 746 29.28 -7.47 6.42
CA ASP A 746 28.33 -8.58 6.37
C ASP A 746 28.20 -9.04 4.91
N PRO A 747 28.78 -10.19 4.54
CA PRO A 747 28.79 -10.65 3.16
C PRO A 747 27.39 -10.84 2.58
N VAL A 748 26.45 -11.42 3.35
CA VAL A 748 25.07 -11.65 2.89
C VAL A 748 24.38 -10.34 2.59
N LEU A 749 24.56 -9.34 3.46
CA LEU A 749 24.00 -8.01 3.27
C LEU A 749 24.61 -7.30 2.05
N ARG A 750 25.94 -7.35 1.89
CA ARG A 750 26.63 -6.71 0.77
C ARG A 750 26.26 -7.34 -0.57
N ASP A 751 26.26 -8.67 -0.66
CA ASP A 751 25.86 -9.39 -1.87
C ASP A 751 24.42 -9.07 -2.26
N ARG A 752 23.52 -8.92 -1.28
CA ARG A 752 22.13 -8.49 -1.51
C ARG A 752 22.08 -7.12 -2.18
N LEU A 753 22.85 -6.15 -1.67
CA LEU A 753 22.93 -4.81 -2.27
C LEU A 753 23.46 -4.89 -3.70
N VAL A 754 24.52 -5.67 -3.95
CA VAL A 754 25.12 -5.81 -5.28
C VAL A 754 24.19 -6.50 -6.29
N LYS A 755 23.45 -7.53 -5.85
CA LYS A 755 22.57 -8.35 -6.71
C LYS A 755 21.28 -7.62 -7.06
N TYR A 756 20.59 -7.03 -6.08
CA TYR A 756 19.19 -6.60 -6.27
C TYR A 756 19.02 -5.11 -6.58
N PHE A 757 19.98 -4.24 -6.25
CA PHE A 757 19.92 -2.80 -6.49
C PHE A 757 20.40 -2.44 -7.91
N ASP A 758 19.92 -3.17 -8.92
CA ASP A 758 20.21 -2.83 -10.31
C ASP A 758 19.39 -1.60 -10.74
N PRO A 759 20.02 -0.57 -11.33
CA PRO A 759 19.35 0.66 -11.74
C PRO A 759 18.40 0.48 -12.92
N LEU A 760 18.52 -0.61 -13.68
CA LEU A 760 17.54 -1.04 -14.67
C LEU A 760 16.78 -2.26 -14.16
N PRO A 761 15.47 -2.38 -14.42
CA PRO A 761 14.72 -3.54 -13.96
C PRO A 761 15.24 -4.84 -14.60
N PHE A 762 15.13 -5.91 -13.84
CA PHE A 762 15.41 -7.27 -14.26
C PHE A 762 14.57 -8.23 -13.42
N TRP A 763 14.38 -9.44 -13.94
CA TRP A 763 13.74 -10.51 -13.21
C TRP A 763 14.76 -11.41 -12.53
N TYR A 764 14.44 -11.80 -11.30
CA TYR A 764 15.12 -12.86 -10.57
C TYR A 764 14.07 -13.76 -9.91
N PRO A 765 14.36 -15.05 -9.71
CA PRO A 765 13.43 -15.95 -9.03
C PRO A 765 13.15 -15.44 -7.61
N PRO A 766 11.88 -15.52 -7.13
CA PRO A 766 11.59 -15.23 -5.74
C PRO A 766 12.41 -16.10 -4.78
N PHE A 767 12.72 -15.60 -3.57
CA PHE A 767 13.66 -16.30 -2.67
C PHE A 767 13.17 -17.70 -2.28
N GLU A 768 11.85 -17.90 -2.17
CA GLU A 768 11.28 -19.20 -1.83
C GLU A 768 11.54 -20.25 -2.94
N GLU A 769 11.69 -19.85 -4.21
CA GLU A 769 12.09 -20.75 -5.31
C GLU A 769 13.51 -21.26 -5.14
N GLU A 770 14.41 -20.45 -4.57
CA GLU A 770 15.82 -20.81 -4.39
C GLU A 770 16.01 -21.85 -3.26
N VAL A 771 15.07 -21.95 -2.31
CA VAL A 771 15.22 -22.79 -1.10
C VAL A 771 14.27 -23.98 -1.01
N SER A 772 13.13 -23.96 -1.72
CA SER A 772 12.08 -24.97 -1.54
C SER A 772 12.33 -26.28 -2.28
N GLY A 773 13.21 -26.28 -3.29
CA GLY A 773 13.50 -27.46 -4.10
C GLY A 773 12.26 -28.09 -4.75
N GLU A 774 12.33 -29.39 -5.06
CA GLU A 774 11.22 -30.14 -5.66
C GLU A 774 10.17 -30.62 -4.64
N GLU A 775 10.47 -30.55 -3.34
CA GLU A 775 9.57 -31.02 -2.27
C GLU A 775 8.26 -30.22 -2.20
N TYR A 776 8.31 -28.91 -2.43
CA TYR A 776 7.17 -28.01 -2.37
C TYR A 776 6.87 -27.42 -3.77
N PRO A 777 6.16 -28.14 -4.65
CA PRO A 777 6.07 -27.76 -6.07
C PRO A 777 5.07 -26.64 -6.37
N LEU A 778 4.07 -26.40 -5.51
CA LEU A 778 2.95 -25.50 -5.79
C LEU A 778 3.14 -24.12 -5.16
N TYR A 779 2.72 -23.06 -5.85
CA TYR A 779 2.63 -21.72 -5.28
C TYR A 779 1.35 -21.59 -4.45
N ALA A 780 1.45 -21.03 -3.25
CA ALA A 780 0.32 -20.75 -2.38
C ALA A 780 0.17 -19.25 -2.14
N PHE A 781 -1.02 -18.71 -2.42
CA PHE A 781 -1.29 -17.29 -2.21
C PHE A 781 -2.74 -17.02 -1.81
N THR A 782 -3.04 -15.78 -1.44
CA THR A 782 -4.40 -15.36 -1.07
C THR A 782 -4.95 -14.29 -2.00
N GLN A 783 -6.21 -14.44 -2.41
CA GLN A 783 -7.00 -13.38 -3.07
C GLN A 783 -7.94 -12.72 -2.07
N ARG A 784 -8.38 -11.48 -2.34
CA ARG A 784 -9.35 -10.80 -1.45
C ARG A 784 -10.76 -10.90 -2.02
N PRO A 785 -11.73 -11.42 -1.25
CA PRO A 785 -13.10 -11.55 -1.74
C PRO A 785 -13.72 -10.16 -1.99
N GLN A 786 -14.49 -10.01 -3.06
CA GLN A 786 -15.14 -8.73 -3.40
C GLN A 786 -16.17 -8.26 -2.35
N TRP A 787 -16.71 -9.18 -1.55
CA TRP A 787 -17.74 -8.92 -0.54
C TRP A 787 -17.20 -8.76 0.89
N MET A 788 -15.90 -8.91 1.15
CA MET A 788 -15.32 -8.66 2.49
C MET A 788 -14.03 -7.88 2.37
N TYR A 789 -13.73 -7.07 3.38
CA TYR A 789 -12.51 -6.28 3.42
C TYR A 789 -11.60 -6.73 4.56
N HIS A 790 -10.58 -7.52 4.21
CA HIS A 790 -9.68 -8.20 5.15
C HIS A 790 -10.48 -8.91 6.25
N SER A 791 -9.97 -8.91 7.48
CA SER A 791 -10.65 -9.55 8.61
C SER A 791 -11.83 -8.74 9.17
N TRP A 792 -11.98 -7.49 8.76
CA TRP A 792 -12.87 -6.52 9.39
C TRP A 792 -14.35 -6.82 9.18
N ASP A 793 -14.71 -7.40 8.04
CA ASP A 793 -16.11 -7.61 7.66
C ASP A 793 -16.67 -8.96 8.08
N SER A 794 -15.89 -9.80 8.74
CA SER A 794 -16.34 -11.14 9.14
C SER A 794 -17.36 -11.15 10.28
N GLN A 795 -17.55 -10.02 10.97
CA GLN A 795 -18.66 -9.83 11.91
C GLN A 795 -19.97 -9.42 11.21
N ASN A 796 -19.91 -9.02 9.94
CA ASN A 796 -21.04 -8.46 9.21
C ASN A 796 -22.02 -9.57 8.78
N ALA A 797 -23.16 -9.66 9.45
CA ALA A 797 -24.08 -10.78 9.23
C ALA A 797 -24.60 -10.88 7.78
N TRP A 798 -24.73 -9.79 7.02
CA TRP A 798 -25.18 -9.83 5.62
C TRP A 798 -24.10 -10.39 4.70
N LEU A 799 -22.86 -9.93 4.86
CA LEU A 799 -21.73 -10.40 4.03
C LEU A 799 -21.42 -11.88 4.30
N ARG A 800 -21.63 -12.34 5.54
CA ARG A 800 -21.49 -13.76 5.91
C ARG A 800 -22.51 -14.68 5.24
N GLN A 801 -23.67 -14.16 4.80
CA GLN A 801 -24.61 -14.98 4.02
C GLN A 801 -24.06 -15.38 2.65
N ILE A 802 -23.04 -14.64 2.15
CA ILE A 802 -22.36 -14.94 0.89
C ILE A 802 -21.32 -16.05 1.11
N SER A 803 -20.50 -15.94 2.15
CA SER A 803 -19.54 -16.97 2.55
C SER A 803 -19.14 -16.87 4.02
N SER A 804 -19.26 -17.97 4.75
CA SER A 804 -18.76 -18.16 6.12
C SER A 804 -17.51 -19.04 6.21
N ARG A 805 -17.12 -19.68 5.10
CA ARG A 805 -15.89 -20.47 4.99
C ARG A 805 -15.20 -20.26 3.65
N ASN A 806 -13.95 -20.69 3.56
CA ASN A 806 -13.12 -20.64 2.37
C ASN A 806 -12.59 -22.03 2.01
N TYR A 807 -12.20 -22.20 0.75
CA TYR A 807 -11.63 -23.44 0.24
C TYR A 807 -10.23 -23.19 -0.31
N LEU A 808 -9.44 -24.25 -0.40
CA LEU A 808 -8.22 -24.27 -1.20
C LEU A 808 -8.59 -24.54 -2.65
N TYR A 809 -8.60 -23.49 -3.47
CA TYR A 809 -8.89 -23.60 -4.90
C TYR A 809 -7.69 -24.21 -5.63
N MET A 810 -7.94 -25.27 -6.41
CA MET A 810 -6.90 -26.02 -7.12
C MET A 810 -7.35 -26.37 -8.55
N ASN A 811 -6.41 -26.40 -9.49
CA ASN A 811 -6.69 -26.84 -10.85
C ASN A 811 -7.02 -28.36 -10.90
N PRO A 812 -8.09 -28.80 -11.61
CA PRO A 812 -8.45 -30.21 -11.72
C PRO A 812 -7.34 -31.13 -12.24
N LYS A 813 -6.51 -30.64 -13.18
CA LYS A 813 -5.38 -31.44 -13.72
C LYS A 813 -4.33 -31.70 -12.65
N THR A 814 -4.09 -30.72 -11.79
CA THR A 814 -3.14 -30.83 -10.67
C THR A 814 -3.70 -31.76 -9.60
N ALA A 815 -4.97 -31.61 -9.25
CA ALA A 815 -5.65 -32.49 -8.30
C ALA A 815 -5.65 -33.96 -8.74
N GLN A 816 -5.88 -34.22 -10.04
CA GLN A 816 -5.81 -35.57 -10.60
C GLN A 816 -4.44 -36.21 -10.41
N LYS A 817 -3.35 -35.46 -10.65
CA LYS A 817 -1.97 -35.95 -10.42
C LYS A 817 -1.69 -36.27 -8.95
N LEU A 818 -2.31 -35.53 -8.04
CA LEU A 818 -2.16 -35.68 -6.59
C LEU A 818 -3.15 -36.68 -5.97
N GLY A 819 -4.07 -37.26 -6.75
CA GLY A 819 -5.11 -38.15 -6.23
C GLY A 819 -6.16 -37.46 -5.35
N ILE A 820 -6.34 -36.14 -5.49
CA ILE A 820 -7.26 -35.32 -4.71
C ILE A 820 -8.60 -35.19 -5.43
N LYS A 821 -9.70 -35.51 -4.76
CA LYS A 821 -11.07 -35.32 -5.27
C LYS A 821 -11.64 -33.97 -4.86
N HIS A 822 -12.67 -33.53 -5.57
CA HIS A 822 -13.41 -32.33 -5.22
C HIS A 822 -14.00 -32.47 -3.80
N LEU A 823 -13.74 -31.47 -2.94
CA LEU A 823 -14.13 -31.41 -1.53
C LEU A 823 -13.42 -32.41 -0.59
N ASP A 824 -12.34 -33.06 -1.03
CA ASP A 824 -11.46 -33.76 -0.10
C ASP A 824 -10.82 -32.77 0.88
N TRP A 825 -10.66 -33.20 2.13
CA TRP A 825 -9.79 -32.54 3.10
C TRP A 825 -8.34 -32.87 2.78
N VAL A 826 -7.49 -31.85 2.80
CA VAL A 826 -6.09 -31.91 2.39
C VAL A 826 -5.21 -31.22 3.41
N TRP A 827 -3.96 -31.66 3.48
CA TRP A 827 -2.88 -30.93 4.11
C TRP A 827 -2.20 -30.02 3.09
N VAL A 828 -2.01 -28.76 3.47
CA VAL A 828 -1.19 -27.78 2.78
C VAL A 828 0.01 -27.50 3.67
N GLU A 829 1.19 -27.91 3.25
CA GLU A 829 2.40 -27.88 4.08
C GLU A 829 3.48 -27.07 3.38
N SER A 830 4.13 -26.17 4.14
CA SER A 830 5.35 -25.46 3.77
C SER A 830 6.45 -25.82 4.77
N ARG A 831 7.67 -25.30 4.56
CA ARG A 831 8.80 -25.48 5.48
C ARG A 831 8.60 -24.99 6.92
N VAL A 832 7.59 -24.15 7.19
CA VAL A 832 7.34 -23.61 8.54
C VAL A 832 6.12 -24.22 9.25
N GLY A 833 5.32 -25.03 8.55
CA GLY A 833 4.14 -25.64 9.14
C GLY A 833 3.15 -26.15 8.12
N LYS A 834 1.99 -26.61 8.62
CA LYS A 834 0.92 -27.14 7.78
C LYS A 834 -0.46 -26.65 8.22
N VAL A 835 -1.37 -26.62 7.26
CA VAL A 835 -2.79 -26.34 7.46
C VAL A 835 -3.63 -27.47 6.90
N LYS A 836 -4.69 -27.85 7.62
CA LYS A 836 -5.72 -28.76 7.10
C LYS A 836 -6.89 -27.92 6.58
N CYS A 837 -7.33 -28.15 5.35
CA CYS A 837 -8.45 -27.44 4.75
C CYS A 837 -9.13 -28.26 3.64
N GLN A 838 -10.26 -27.79 3.13
CA GLN A 838 -11.01 -28.48 2.08
C GLN A 838 -10.65 -27.97 0.69
N ALA A 839 -10.34 -28.89 -0.24
CA ALA A 839 -9.98 -28.56 -1.62
C ALA A 839 -11.20 -28.34 -2.51
N PHE A 840 -11.19 -27.26 -3.31
CA PHE A 840 -12.21 -26.97 -4.31
C PHE A 840 -11.58 -26.93 -5.71
N LEU A 841 -12.00 -27.84 -6.58
CA LEU A 841 -11.45 -27.96 -7.92
C LEU A 841 -12.08 -26.94 -8.89
N THR A 842 -11.25 -26.15 -9.59
CA THR A 842 -11.71 -25.15 -10.58
C THR A 842 -10.70 -24.95 -11.71
N ASN A 843 -11.20 -24.78 -12.94
CA ASN A 843 -10.37 -24.44 -14.11
C ASN A 843 -9.92 -22.98 -14.15
N THR A 844 -10.32 -22.17 -13.17
CA THR A 844 -9.97 -20.74 -13.08
C THR A 844 -8.66 -20.47 -12.34
N THR A 845 -7.87 -21.51 -12.09
CA THR A 845 -6.60 -21.44 -11.35
C THR A 845 -5.46 -21.90 -12.25
N GLU A 846 -4.36 -21.13 -12.28
CA GLU A 846 -3.10 -21.53 -12.92
C GLU A 846 -2.65 -22.92 -12.39
N PRO A 847 -2.26 -23.88 -13.25
CA PRO A 847 -2.05 -25.26 -12.83
C PRO A 847 -0.99 -25.50 -11.75
N ASN A 848 0.05 -24.67 -11.63
CA ASN A 848 1.09 -24.83 -10.62
C ASN A 848 0.76 -24.11 -9.30
N SER A 849 -0.47 -23.62 -9.15
CA SER A 849 -0.86 -22.76 -8.05
C SER A 849 -2.06 -23.30 -7.27
N VAL A 850 -2.10 -22.96 -5.99
CA VAL A 850 -3.27 -23.08 -5.12
C VAL A 850 -3.51 -21.76 -4.42
N TRP A 851 -4.78 -21.44 -4.17
CA TRP A 851 -5.11 -20.18 -3.51
C TRP A 851 -6.36 -20.27 -2.66
N THR A 852 -6.57 -19.28 -1.80
CA THR A 852 -7.79 -19.13 -1.01
C THR A 852 -8.18 -17.66 -0.87
N TRP A 853 -9.42 -17.40 -0.48
CA TRP A 853 -9.84 -16.10 0.03
C TRP A 853 -9.10 -15.76 1.33
N ASN A 854 -8.57 -14.55 1.40
CA ASN A 854 -7.91 -13.96 2.56
C ASN A 854 -8.94 -13.70 3.68
N ALA A 855 -8.49 -13.82 4.94
CA ALA A 855 -9.17 -13.37 6.15
C ALA A 855 -10.49 -14.03 6.57
N ILE A 856 -10.98 -15.06 5.85
CA ILE A 856 -12.23 -15.73 6.21
C ILE A 856 -12.09 -16.52 7.52
N GLY A 857 -11.05 -17.35 7.64
CA GLY A 857 -10.79 -18.15 8.84
C GLY A 857 -10.51 -17.31 10.08
N LYS A 858 -11.17 -17.62 11.20
CA LYS A 858 -11.14 -16.89 12.48
C LYS A 858 -10.70 -17.76 13.64
N MET A 859 -10.19 -17.11 14.68
CA MET A 859 -10.01 -17.75 15.97
C MET A 859 -11.37 -17.95 16.66
N LYS A 860 -11.61 -19.13 17.24
CA LYS A 860 -12.84 -19.41 17.98
C LYS A 860 -12.98 -18.43 19.15
N GLY A 861 -14.18 -17.90 19.36
CA GLY A 861 -14.48 -16.92 20.41
C GLY A 861 -14.29 -15.44 20.04
N THR A 862 -13.83 -15.14 18.81
CA THR A 862 -13.61 -13.76 18.35
C THR A 862 -14.68 -13.28 17.37
N TRP A 863 -14.69 -11.98 17.03
CA TRP A 863 -15.60 -11.34 16.08
C TRP A 863 -17.09 -11.50 16.39
N GLY A 864 -17.46 -11.77 17.64
CA GLY A 864 -18.85 -12.01 18.03
C GLY A 864 -19.47 -13.22 17.33
N LEU A 865 -18.64 -14.19 16.94
CA LEU A 865 -19.05 -15.44 16.31
C LEU A 865 -19.31 -16.48 17.40
N LYS A 866 -20.29 -17.36 17.16
CA LYS A 866 -20.49 -18.55 17.98
C LYS A 866 -19.27 -19.47 17.85
N PRO A 867 -18.92 -20.26 18.87
CA PRO A 867 -17.81 -21.22 18.78
C PRO A 867 -17.95 -22.12 17.55
N GLU A 868 -19.17 -22.59 17.27
CA GLU A 868 -19.54 -23.48 16.16
C GLU A 868 -19.69 -22.77 14.80
N ALA A 869 -19.25 -21.52 14.70
CA ALA A 869 -19.26 -20.79 13.44
C ALA A 869 -18.26 -21.44 12.47
N GLU A 870 -18.67 -21.59 11.20
CA GLU A 870 -17.84 -22.20 10.16
C GLU A 870 -16.52 -21.47 10.01
N GLU A 871 -16.49 -20.15 10.22
CA GLU A 871 -15.26 -19.35 10.19
C GLU A 871 -14.17 -19.88 11.13
N GLY A 872 -14.54 -20.44 12.29
CA GLY A 872 -13.62 -20.98 13.29
C GLY A 872 -13.32 -22.49 13.15
N HIS A 873 -14.24 -23.25 12.55
CA HIS A 873 -14.08 -24.71 12.41
C HIS A 873 -13.64 -25.15 11.02
N GLU A 874 -14.20 -24.55 9.97
CA GLU A 874 -14.04 -24.96 8.57
C GLU A 874 -13.29 -23.91 7.75
N GLY A 875 -13.26 -22.67 8.23
CA GLY A 875 -12.44 -21.58 7.72
C GLY A 875 -10.97 -21.76 8.13
N PHE A 876 -10.06 -21.28 7.27
CA PHE A 876 -8.62 -21.35 7.53
C PHE A 876 -7.89 -20.13 6.98
N LEU A 877 -6.66 -19.90 7.46
CA LEU A 877 -5.74 -18.92 6.90
C LEU A 877 -4.50 -19.62 6.32
N LEU A 878 -4.11 -19.26 5.09
CA LEU A 878 -2.79 -19.65 4.58
C LEU A 878 -1.65 -19.00 5.37
N ASN A 879 -1.91 -17.90 6.10
CA ASN A 879 -0.93 -17.21 6.93
C ASN A 879 -0.18 -18.12 7.91
N HIS A 880 -0.78 -19.23 8.36
CA HIS A 880 -0.11 -20.22 9.22
C HIS A 880 1.11 -20.88 8.56
N VAL A 881 1.12 -20.98 7.23
CA VAL A 881 2.20 -21.62 6.45
C VAL A 881 3.07 -20.61 5.69
N VAL A 882 2.77 -19.31 5.78
CA VAL A 882 3.63 -18.27 5.21
C VAL A 882 4.80 -18.03 6.18
N PRO A 883 6.06 -18.22 5.73
CA PRO A 883 7.22 -18.00 6.58
C PRO A 883 7.40 -16.52 6.92
N HIS A 884 7.95 -16.20 8.10
CA HIS A 884 8.33 -14.83 8.47
C HIS A 884 9.79 -14.51 8.15
N SER A 885 10.60 -15.54 7.93
CA SER A 885 12.03 -15.48 7.66
C SER A 885 12.43 -16.54 6.63
N ILE A 886 13.60 -16.38 6.02
CA ILE A 886 14.18 -17.31 5.06
C ILE A 886 15.67 -17.46 5.31
N ASN A 887 16.20 -18.68 5.15
CA ASN A 887 17.64 -18.93 5.29
C ASN A 887 18.33 -18.77 3.94
N ILE A 888 19.26 -17.82 3.84
CA ILE A 888 20.09 -17.59 2.66
C ILE A 888 21.55 -17.73 3.10
N ASN A 889 22.29 -18.67 2.50
CA ASN A 889 23.70 -18.96 2.80
C ASN A 889 23.98 -19.15 4.31
N GLY A 890 23.09 -19.87 5.02
CA GLY A 890 23.22 -20.15 6.44
C GLY A 890 22.72 -19.04 7.36
N ARG A 891 22.31 -17.89 6.83
CA ARG A 891 21.78 -16.76 7.59
C ARG A 891 20.29 -16.64 7.45
N GLU A 892 19.60 -16.55 8.57
CA GLU A 892 18.18 -16.20 8.61
C GLU A 892 18.00 -14.70 8.33
N VAL A 893 17.22 -14.38 7.30
CA VAL A 893 16.87 -13.02 6.89
C VAL A 893 15.36 -12.88 6.83
N TYR A 894 14.88 -11.65 6.93
CA TYR A 894 13.47 -11.35 6.85
C TYR A 894 12.87 -11.76 5.49
N TYR A 895 11.66 -12.33 5.50
CA TYR A 895 10.98 -12.78 4.28
C TYR A 895 10.24 -11.64 3.58
N GLY A 896 10.99 -10.80 2.87
CA GLY A 896 10.45 -9.67 2.12
C GLY A 896 11.37 -9.20 1.00
N ASP A 897 10.85 -8.26 0.20
CA ASP A 897 11.58 -7.62 -0.89
C ASP A 897 12.87 -6.95 -0.36
N PRO A 898 14.04 -7.23 -0.96
CA PRO A 898 15.31 -6.77 -0.46
C PRO A 898 15.50 -5.25 -0.59
N ILE A 899 14.68 -4.54 -1.36
CA ILE A 899 14.82 -3.10 -1.60
C ILE A 899 13.92 -2.32 -0.63
N THR A 900 12.68 -2.76 -0.47
CA THR A 900 11.67 -2.01 0.30
C THR A 900 11.29 -2.64 1.63
N GLY A 901 11.65 -3.91 1.86
CA GLY A 901 11.13 -4.70 2.98
C GLY A 901 9.67 -5.12 2.83
N HIS A 902 9.08 -4.96 1.64
CA HIS A 902 7.71 -5.38 1.40
C HIS A 902 7.54 -6.86 1.70
N LEU A 903 6.46 -7.20 2.39
CA LEU A 903 6.17 -8.59 2.72
C LEU A 903 5.90 -9.49 1.49
N ALA A 904 6.56 -10.64 1.44
CA ALA A 904 6.39 -11.62 0.37
C ALA A 904 5.21 -12.57 0.62
N TRP A 905 3.97 -12.10 0.50
CA TRP A 905 2.78 -12.93 0.74
C TRP A 905 2.59 -14.07 -0.25
N PHE A 906 3.08 -13.92 -1.49
CA PHE A 906 2.67 -14.76 -2.62
C PHE A 906 3.81 -15.63 -3.18
N ASP A 907 4.95 -15.66 -2.48
CA ASP A 907 6.10 -16.49 -2.83
C ASP A 907 6.04 -17.88 -2.20
N THR A 908 5.18 -18.08 -1.19
CA THR A 908 5.16 -19.31 -0.40
C THR A 908 4.93 -20.54 -1.27
N LYS A 909 5.82 -21.53 -1.13
CA LYS A 909 5.73 -22.83 -1.80
C LYS A 909 5.17 -23.87 -0.86
N VAL A 910 4.32 -24.74 -1.39
CA VAL A 910 3.65 -25.80 -0.62
C VAL A 910 3.65 -27.13 -1.35
N LYS A 911 3.55 -28.20 -0.58
CA LYS A 911 3.06 -29.50 -1.03
C LYS A 911 1.65 -29.68 -0.54
N VAL A 912 0.81 -30.30 -1.37
CA VAL A 912 -0.59 -30.58 -1.04
C VAL A 912 -0.84 -32.07 -1.19
N TYR A 913 -1.39 -32.69 -0.15
CA TYR A 913 -1.69 -34.11 -0.12
C TYR A 913 -2.99 -34.37 0.65
N LYS A 914 -3.64 -35.48 0.35
CA LYS A 914 -4.91 -35.85 1.00
C LYS A 914 -4.70 -36.03 2.51
N ALA A 915 -5.58 -35.46 3.32
CA ALA A 915 -5.59 -35.71 4.76
C ALA A 915 -6.13 -37.12 5.03
N GLU A 916 -5.49 -37.87 5.91
CA GLU A 916 -6.00 -39.17 6.34
C GLU A 916 -7.37 -39.02 7.03
N ASP A 917 -7.47 -38.01 7.89
CA ASP A 917 -8.70 -37.59 8.54
C ASP A 917 -9.50 -36.62 7.65
N GLN A 918 -10.72 -37.02 7.30
CA GLN A 918 -11.66 -36.25 6.48
C GLN A 918 -12.73 -35.51 7.33
N THR A 919 -12.56 -35.47 8.66
CA THR A 919 -13.44 -34.71 9.57
C THR A 919 -13.42 -33.23 9.19
N PRO A 920 -14.58 -32.54 9.19
CA PRO A 920 -14.68 -31.16 8.76
C PRO A 920 -14.20 -30.15 9.81
N GLU A 921 -12.92 -30.24 10.13
CA GLU A 921 -12.23 -29.31 11.02
C GLU A 921 -10.86 -28.96 10.45
N THR A 922 -10.54 -27.67 10.43
CA THR A 922 -9.27 -27.11 9.96
C THR A 922 -8.19 -27.25 11.04
N TYR A 923 -6.94 -27.09 10.63
CA TYR A 923 -5.79 -27.05 11.53
C TYR A 923 -4.85 -25.95 11.08
N PRO A 924 -4.13 -25.25 11.99
CA PRO A 924 -4.24 -25.31 13.45
C PRO A 924 -5.53 -24.67 13.99
N GLN A 925 -5.91 -25.06 15.21
CA GLN A 925 -7.06 -24.50 15.94
C GLN A 925 -6.58 -23.65 17.12
N PHE A 926 -7.23 -22.51 17.32
CA PHE A 926 -6.97 -21.59 18.43
C PHE A 926 -8.30 -21.07 18.97
N GLU A 927 -8.36 -20.82 20.26
CA GLU A 927 -9.58 -20.38 20.94
C GLU A 927 -9.27 -19.39 22.06
N VAL A 928 -10.23 -18.49 22.31
CA VAL A 928 -10.23 -17.53 23.42
C VAL A 928 -11.63 -17.44 24.01
N GLU A 929 -11.73 -17.02 25.27
CA GLU A 929 -13.03 -16.77 25.88
C GLU A 929 -13.64 -15.45 25.38
N PRO A 930 -14.83 -15.45 24.76
CA PRO A 930 -15.52 -14.22 24.42
C PRO A 930 -16.01 -13.51 25.69
N LEU A 931 -16.17 -12.19 25.59
CA LEU A 931 -16.83 -11.39 26.62
C LEU A 931 -18.28 -11.83 26.82
N ASP A 932 -18.76 -11.82 28.06
CA ASP A 932 -20.10 -12.33 28.40
C ASP A 932 -21.23 -11.62 27.63
N TYR A 933 -21.17 -10.29 27.53
CA TYR A 933 -22.17 -9.53 26.77
C TYR A 933 -22.14 -9.79 25.26
N ILE A 934 -21.02 -10.31 24.73
CA ILE A 934 -20.92 -10.71 23.32
C ILE A 934 -21.64 -12.05 23.13
N LYS A 935 -21.49 -12.98 24.08
CA LYS A 935 -22.19 -14.28 24.10
C LYS A 935 -23.71 -14.09 24.08
N GLU A 936 -24.21 -13.13 24.87
CA GLU A 936 -25.64 -12.76 24.93
C GLU A 936 -26.21 -12.20 23.61
N ARG A 937 -25.34 -11.67 22.74
CA ARG A 937 -25.72 -10.98 21.49
C ARG A 937 -25.62 -11.84 20.25
N TRP A 938 -25.32 -13.13 20.40
CA TRP A 938 -25.20 -14.02 19.24
C TRP A 938 -26.51 -14.16 18.49
N VAL A 939 -26.56 -13.56 17.30
CA VAL A 939 -27.69 -13.68 16.39
C VAL A 939 -27.48 -14.91 15.49
N PRO A 940 -28.48 -15.79 15.32
CA PRO A 940 -28.45 -16.80 14.27
C PRO A 940 -28.32 -16.13 12.90
N VAL A 941 -27.25 -16.43 12.16
CA VAL A 941 -27.14 -15.97 10.77
C VAL A 941 -27.96 -16.91 9.90
N LEU A 942 -28.95 -16.37 9.18
CA LEU A 942 -29.66 -17.11 8.14
C LEU A 942 -28.64 -17.51 7.06
N ARG A 943 -28.46 -18.81 6.86
CA ARG A 943 -27.48 -19.36 5.92
C ARG A 943 -28.17 -19.72 4.62
N TYR A 944 -27.64 -19.25 3.50
CA TYR A 944 -27.90 -19.89 2.21
C TYR A 944 -26.95 -21.08 2.13
N LYS A 945 -27.46 -22.31 2.29
CA LYS A 945 -26.68 -23.51 2.03
C LYS A 945 -26.70 -23.74 0.51
N PRO A 946 -25.55 -23.68 -0.19
CA PRO A 946 -25.50 -23.85 -1.64
C PRO A 946 -25.95 -25.25 -2.08
#